data_AF-A0A7W5GYQ5-F1
#
_entry.id   AF-A0A7W5GYQ5-F1
#
_cell.length_a   1.000
_cell.length_b   1.000
_cell.length_c   1.000
_cell.angle_alpha   90.00
_cell.angle_beta   90.00
_cell.angle_gamma   90.00
#
_symmetry.space_group_name_H-M   'P 1'
#
loop_
_entity.id
_entity.type
_entity.pdbx_description
1 polymer ?
#
loop_
_entity_poly.entity_id
_entity_poly.type
_entity_poly.pdbx_seq_one_letter_code
_entity_poly.pdbx_strand_id
1 'polypeptide(L)'
;MALPTPGEWLDRIRALPRPASGCLRIMNVCGGHERTITHAGLRKVLPDYLELIPGPGCPVCVCPEEDIHAAVALSLADDVIVATFGDMVRVPCNAPRREPRSLQAARALGGRVVPVASPGEVLTLARQHPGKRVVFFAAGFETTTAPIAALFSRTDLPDNLLLLLSARQTWPAIAHLLADGTPGFDALIAPGHVATIMGAEQWRFVPEAHGLPTAVAGFTPGLILAGLHAVLRQALDRTPRLDNAYPQCVTAAGNRRAQALMGALFEITDAEWRGIGPLPDSGYGCTPTLAERDARRHFPEVFEAAYARRGEMPPGCDCAEVVLGRIRPPQCRLYGSACRPESPVGPCMVSEEGACRIWWSHGVRQTQDAPAGRIAVTPIESAPNQEARRWVLAGVVQGVGFRPFVQRLASRLELAGQVRNSGGKVVIEAQGSADRLDAFERALLVDAPRLARPRIARRETINAEQVPSSSPGTFVIRQSDGDPGGAIHLPLDTPVCPACLAEMHDPQDRHHGYPFTHCDQCGPRYSVIERLPYDRARTSLKAFPLCRECRREYEDPQNRRFHAQSIGCPQCGPRLTFVEGGVEGNRTLTDPEQALAAAIAALADGRIVAVKGVGGYHLMADAGNPAALATLRERKHRPHKPFAVMVPWQGEDGLEVVRRHARLDPAAAEALLADERPVVLFPLRADHGLEAGLAPGLDEVGVLLPYAPLHHLLLEVLARPLVATSANVAGEPIIADRAMAEQRLGRVADAFLHHDRPILHPVDDGVRRPIAGRARPLRLGRGSSPLELELPWRLPRAVLAVGAQQKSTVCLAWETRLVLSPHIGELSALRTQQAFARQIETLAGLYGVRPELVLHDAHRGYHSTRWARDSGLACREVAHHHAHAAALCGEHGRFREPTLVFTWDGTGLGPDGTLWGGEALLGCPGHWQHHASFAPFALPGGEAAIREPWRLATTLGWQSGLEGPVAEGNGEALALLRAAWERRLNAPAYSAVGRLFDAAAALLVPMPRVSHEAQAAMRLEALAEGDGQPLELPHRRDPDGVLRCDWRPLIRHLHDTRLAPERRAADFHATLVRVLCRQAGAAREATGVETLGLTGGVFQNRRLTEGALAALEEDGFRVLLHERLPCNDAAISVGQVMEGLARLSRHEEE
;
A
#
# COMPACT_ATOMS: atom_id res chain seq x y z
N MET A 1 10.39 12.26 -31.70
CA MET A 1 8.96 12.23 -32.05
C MET A 1 8.22 11.41 -31.01
N ALA A 2 6.97 11.77 -30.69
CA ALA A 2 6.11 10.90 -29.89
C ALA A 2 5.66 9.68 -30.73
N LEU A 3 5.36 8.56 -30.07
CA LEU A 3 4.66 7.45 -30.72
C LEU A 3 3.16 7.78 -30.79
N PRO A 4 2.44 7.46 -31.88
CA PRO A 4 1.01 7.75 -31.97
C PRO A 4 0.21 6.97 -30.90
N THR A 5 -0.80 7.63 -30.38
CA THR A 5 -1.73 7.08 -29.37
C THR A 5 -2.59 5.94 -29.93
N PRO A 6 -3.24 5.13 -29.08
CA PRO A 6 -4.17 4.10 -29.54
C PRO A 6 -5.34 4.66 -30.36
N GLY A 7 -5.80 5.89 -30.08
CA GLY A 7 -6.83 6.57 -30.86
C GLY A 7 -6.36 6.87 -32.29
N GLU A 8 -5.21 7.54 -32.43
CA GLU A 8 -4.63 7.86 -33.74
C GLU A 8 -4.36 6.61 -34.59
N TRP A 9 -3.96 5.48 -33.99
CA TRP A 9 -3.82 4.21 -34.70
C TRP A 9 -5.16 3.60 -35.12
N LEU A 10 -6.19 3.69 -34.28
CA LEU A 10 -7.53 3.20 -34.61
C LEU A 10 -8.16 4.02 -35.74
N ASP A 11 -7.98 5.33 -35.75
CA ASP A 11 -8.49 6.21 -36.80
C ASP A 11 -7.71 6.01 -38.12
N ARG A 12 -6.41 5.73 -38.07
CA ARG A 12 -5.64 5.26 -39.25
C ARG A 12 -6.17 3.94 -39.81
N ILE A 13 -6.54 2.97 -38.96
CA ILE A 13 -7.17 1.71 -39.41
C ILE A 13 -8.52 1.99 -40.06
N ARG A 14 -9.35 2.88 -39.49
CA ARG A 14 -10.66 3.27 -40.04
C ARG A 14 -10.58 4.06 -41.34
N ALA A 15 -9.48 4.77 -41.57
CA ALA A 15 -9.21 5.49 -42.82
C ALA A 15 -8.75 4.58 -43.98
N LEU A 16 -8.42 3.31 -43.71
CA LEU A 16 -8.11 2.32 -44.74
C LEU A 16 -9.40 1.69 -45.30
N PRO A 17 -9.50 1.45 -46.63
CA PRO A 17 -10.68 0.86 -47.23
C PRO A 17 -10.88 -0.61 -46.82
N ARG A 18 -12.13 -1.08 -46.91
CA ARG A 18 -12.47 -2.51 -46.72
C ARG A 18 -11.76 -3.38 -47.79
N PRO A 19 -11.06 -4.45 -47.40
CA PRO A 19 -10.46 -5.39 -48.36
C PRO A 19 -11.49 -6.02 -49.30
N ALA A 20 -11.10 -6.27 -50.55
CA ALA A 20 -11.95 -6.90 -51.56
C ALA A 20 -12.38 -8.35 -51.23
N SER A 21 -11.72 -8.99 -50.24
CA SER A 21 -12.13 -10.27 -49.65
C SER A 21 -13.35 -10.17 -48.72
N GLY A 22 -13.86 -8.97 -48.43
CA GLY A 22 -15.04 -8.71 -47.60
C GLY A 22 -14.79 -8.79 -46.09
N CYS A 23 -13.96 -9.73 -45.66
CA CYS A 23 -13.42 -9.87 -44.30
C CYS A 23 -11.90 -10.15 -44.35
N LEU A 24 -11.19 -9.82 -43.28
CA LEU A 24 -9.78 -10.14 -43.07
C LEU A 24 -9.61 -10.71 -41.66
N ARG A 25 -9.28 -12.01 -41.58
CA ARG A 25 -9.08 -12.76 -40.34
C ARG A 25 -7.61 -12.67 -39.95
N ILE A 26 -7.31 -12.16 -38.77
CA ILE A 26 -5.95 -11.90 -38.31
C ILE A 26 -5.69 -12.76 -37.08
N MET A 27 -4.73 -13.70 -37.14
CA MET A 27 -4.37 -14.54 -36.00
C MET A 27 -3.32 -13.85 -35.12
N ASN A 28 -3.56 -13.79 -33.80
CA ASN A 28 -2.60 -13.29 -32.81
C ASN A 28 -1.94 -14.44 -32.02
N VAL A 29 -0.67 -14.70 -32.29
CA VAL A 29 0.09 -15.84 -31.72
C VAL A 29 0.74 -15.48 -30.38
N CYS A 30 -0.07 -15.02 -29.42
CA CYS A 30 0.35 -14.69 -28.06
C CYS A 30 -0.86 -14.57 -27.12
N GLY A 31 -0.82 -15.23 -25.98
CA GLY A 31 -1.82 -15.07 -24.91
C GLY A 31 -1.78 -13.67 -24.28
N GLY A 32 -0.59 -13.05 -24.20
CA GLY A 32 -0.42 -11.65 -23.81
C GLY A 32 -1.08 -10.66 -24.78
N HIS A 33 -1.00 -10.90 -26.11
CA HIS A 33 -1.76 -10.10 -27.09
C HIS A 33 -3.26 -10.31 -26.91
N GLU A 34 -3.71 -11.57 -26.80
CA GLU A 34 -5.11 -11.94 -26.60
C GLU A 34 -5.72 -11.27 -25.35
N ARG A 35 -4.93 -11.19 -24.27
CA ARG A 35 -5.30 -10.50 -23.02
C ARG A 35 -5.50 -9.01 -23.27
N THR A 36 -4.56 -8.32 -23.92
CA THR A 36 -4.69 -6.89 -24.23
C THR A 36 -5.82 -6.61 -25.22
N ILE A 37 -5.99 -7.42 -26.27
CA ILE A 37 -7.07 -7.30 -27.27
C ILE A 37 -8.44 -7.37 -26.60
N THR A 38 -8.61 -8.32 -25.66
CA THR A 38 -9.87 -8.49 -24.93
C THR A 38 -10.06 -7.40 -23.87
N HIS A 39 -9.02 -7.06 -23.10
CA HIS A 39 -9.09 -6.08 -22.02
C HIS A 39 -9.36 -4.65 -22.51
N ALA A 40 -8.70 -4.23 -23.59
CA ALA A 40 -8.95 -2.94 -24.23
C ALA A 40 -10.17 -2.95 -25.17
N GLY A 41 -10.92 -4.05 -25.22
CA GLY A 41 -12.15 -4.16 -26.00
C GLY A 41 -11.98 -4.02 -27.52
N LEU A 42 -10.78 -4.28 -28.07
CA LEU A 42 -10.43 -3.94 -29.46
C LEU A 42 -11.39 -4.56 -30.49
N ARG A 43 -11.85 -5.79 -30.23
CA ARG A 43 -12.87 -6.51 -31.04
C ARG A 43 -14.25 -5.81 -31.13
N LYS A 44 -14.51 -4.75 -30.34
CA LYS A 44 -15.74 -3.93 -30.40
C LYS A 44 -15.55 -2.56 -31.05
N VAL A 45 -14.31 -2.11 -31.28
CA VAL A 45 -14.01 -0.74 -31.78
C VAL A 45 -13.29 -0.72 -33.12
N LEU A 46 -12.69 -1.84 -33.52
CA LEU A 46 -12.22 -2.12 -34.88
C LEU A 46 -13.40 -2.23 -35.88
N PRO A 47 -13.16 -2.02 -37.18
CA PRO A 47 -14.16 -2.24 -38.23
C PRO A 47 -14.72 -3.68 -38.26
N ASP A 48 -15.95 -3.83 -38.74
CA ASP A 48 -16.69 -5.11 -38.82
C ASP A 48 -16.00 -6.18 -39.68
N TYR A 49 -15.14 -5.77 -40.61
CA TYR A 49 -14.38 -6.63 -41.50
C TYR A 49 -13.04 -7.13 -40.92
N LEU A 50 -12.67 -6.77 -39.69
CA LEU A 50 -11.44 -7.26 -39.04
C LEU A 50 -11.77 -8.26 -37.93
N GLU A 51 -11.57 -9.54 -38.22
CA GLU A 51 -11.73 -10.61 -37.22
C GLU A 51 -10.40 -10.94 -36.55
N LEU A 52 -10.33 -10.90 -35.21
CA LEU A 52 -9.12 -11.24 -34.45
C LEU A 52 -9.24 -12.64 -33.84
N ILE A 53 -8.43 -13.59 -34.31
CA ILE A 53 -8.43 -15.00 -33.93
C ILE A 53 -7.29 -15.28 -32.92
N PRO A 54 -7.56 -15.88 -31.75
CA PRO A 54 -6.50 -16.34 -30.86
C PRO A 54 -5.72 -17.51 -31.49
N GLY A 55 -4.40 -17.39 -31.56
CA GLY A 55 -3.50 -18.47 -31.98
C GLY A 55 -2.83 -19.20 -30.79
N PRO A 56 -1.99 -20.22 -31.08
CA PRO A 56 -1.26 -20.98 -30.06
C PRO A 56 -0.19 -20.11 -29.38
N GLY A 57 -0.57 -19.42 -28.30
CA GLY A 57 0.25 -18.37 -27.68
C GLY A 57 0.40 -18.43 -26.16
N CYS A 58 -0.02 -19.52 -25.50
CA CYS A 58 0.14 -19.73 -24.06
C CYS A 58 0.74 -21.12 -23.78
N PRO A 59 1.94 -21.23 -23.16
CA PRO A 59 2.63 -22.51 -23.01
C PRO A 59 1.89 -23.48 -22.08
N VAL A 60 1.14 -22.95 -21.12
CA VAL A 60 0.27 -23.71 -20.20
C VAL A 60 -0.85 -24.45 -20.95
N CYS A 61 -1.29 -23.92 -22.09
CA CYS A 61 -2.35 -24.54 -22.91
C CYS A 61 -1.87 -25.74 -23.72
N VAL A 62 -0.57 -25.80 -24.06
CA VAL A 62 0.02 -26.81 -24.97
C VAL A 62 0.96 -27.80 -24.28
N CYS A 63 1.34 -27.54 -23.03
CA CYS A 63 2.10 -28.46 -22.19
C CYS A 63 1.45 -29.86 -22.13
N PRO A 64 2.17 -30.96 -22.42
CA PRO A 64 1.60 -32.30 -22.52
C PRO A 64 0.97 -32.79 -21.22
N GLU A 65 0.03 -33.73 -21.34
CA GLU A 65 -0.70 -34.26 -20.20
C GLU A 65 0.15 -35.23 -19.38
N GLU A 66 1.05 -35.95 -20.06
CA GLU A 66 2.06 -36.86 -19.53
C GLU A 66 3.16 -36.16 -18.73
N ASP A 67 3.68 -35.01 -19.18
CA ASP A 67 4.67 -34.23 -18.41
C ASP A 67 4.05 -33.71 -17.10
N ILE A 68 2.75 -33.36 -17.12
CA ILE A 68 1.98 -32.98 -15.92
C ILE A 68 1.73 -34.20 -15.02
N HIS A 69 1.42 -35.37 -15.59
CA HIS A 69 1.22 -36.61 -14.83
C HIS A 69 2.51 -37.07 -14.13
N ALA A 70 3.65 -37.03 -14.83
CA ALA A 70 4.96 -37.29 -14.25
C ALA A 70 5.31 -36.27 -13.15
N ALA A 71 5.09 -34.97 -13.38
CA ALA A 71 5.28 -33.95 -12.34
C ALA A 71 4.38 -34.19 -11.10
N VAL A 72 3.14 -34.64 -11.30
CA VAL A 72 2.23 -35.04 -10.22
C VAL A 72 2.78 -36.22 -9.43
N ALA A 73 3.20 -37.30 -10.11
CA ALA A 73 3.78 -38.48 -9.47
C ALA A 73 5.06 -38.15 -8.70
N LEU A 74 6.00 -37.41 -9.32
CA LEU A 74 7.21 -36.90 -8.67
C LEU A 74 6.90 -36.05 -7.43
N SER A 75 5.84 -35.25 -7.46
CA SER A 75 5.48 -34.43 -6.29
C SER A 75 5.01 -35.25 -5.08
N LEU A 76 4.60 -36.50 -5.27
CA LEU A 76 4.20 -37.43 -4.20
C LEU A 76 5.37 -38.25 -3.65
N ALA A 77 6.56 -38.21 -4.29
CA ALA A 77 7.73 -38.96 -3.86
C ALA A 77 8.40 -38.35 -2.61
N ASP A 78 8.80 -39.21 -1.67
CA ASP A 78 9.19 -38.79 -0.32
C ASP A 78 10.57 -38.11 -0.24
N ASP A 79 11.38 -38.15 -1.29
CA ASP A 79 12.67 -37.46 -1.45
C ASP A 79 12.61 -36.22 -2.37
N VAL A 80 11.48 -35.98 -3.04
CA VAL A 80 11.35 -34.95 -4.09
C VAL A 80 10.63 -33.70 -3.59
N ILE A 81 10.91 -32.57 -4.26
CA ILE A 81 10.12 -31.33 -4.26
C ILE A 81 9.97 -30.88 -5.73
N VAL A 82 8.73 -30.69 -6.21
CA VAL A 82 8.46 -30.18 -7.56
C VAL A 82 8.25 -28.68 -7.51
N ALA A 83 9.16 -27.93 -8.11
CA ALA A 83 9.05 -26.49 -8.32
C ALA A 83 8.45 -26.20 -9.70
N THR A 84 7.50 -25.26 -9.82
CA THR A 84 6.96 -24.86 -11.13
C THR A 84 6.34 -23.45 -11.09
N PHE A 85 6.12 -22.83 -12.24
CA PHE A 85 5.45 -21.52 -12.31
C PHE A 85 4.00 -21.61 -11.84
N GLY A 86 3.49 -20.56 -11.20
CA GLY A 86 2.21 -20.59 -10.47
C GLY A 86 1.00 -21.16 -11.24
N ASP A 87 0.88 -20.85 -12.53
CA ASP A 87 -0.20 -21.36 -13.38
C ASP A 87 -0.16 -22.90 -13.55
N MET A 88 1.04 -23.47 -13.69
CA MET A 88 1.23 -24.91 -13.90
C MET A 88 0.74 -25.76 -12.73
N VAL A 89 0.73 -25.22 -11.51
CA VAL A 89 0.22 -25.90 -10.31
C VAL A 89 -1.24 -26.33 -10.49
N ARG A 90 -2.03 -25.60 -11.28
CA ARG A 90 -3.48 -25.77 -11.39
C ARG A 90 -3.93 -26.52 -12.64
N VAL A 91 -3.00 -26.96 -13.49
CA VAL A 91 -3.34 -27.56 -14.79
C VAL A 91 -3.90 -28.98 -14.60
N PRO A 92 -5.06 -29.31 -15.20
CA PRO A 92 -5.64 -30.64 -15.10
C PRO A 92 -4.90 -31.66 -15.98
N CYS A 93 -4.84 -32.91 -15.55
CA CYS A 93 -4.54 -34.10 -16.33
C CYS A 93 -5.58 -35.21 -16.03
N ASN A 94 -5.76 -36.17 -16.94
CA ASN A 94 -6.61 -37.32 -16.68
C ASN A 94 -5.92 -38.28 -15.71
N ALA A 95 -6.63 -38.64 -14.65
CA ALA A 95 -6.30 -39.76 -13.78
C ALA A 95 -7.58 -40.46 -13.31
N PRO A 96 -7.55 -41.74 -12.92
CA PRO A 96 -8.62 -42.39 -12.18
C PRO A 96 -9.18 -41.54 -11.04
N ARG A 97 -10.45 -41.74 -10.64
CA ARG A 97 -11.14 -40.91 -9.63
C ARG A 97 -10.50 -40.90 -8.23
N ARG A 98 -9.51 -41.75 -7.97
CA ARG A 98 -8.78 -41.86 -6.70
C ARG A 98 -7.40 -41.18 -6.72
N GLU A 99 -6.96 -40.70 -7.88
CA GLU A 99 -5.64 -40.09 -8.07
C GLU A 99 -5.74 -38.56 -8.26
N PRO A 100 -4.70 -37.81 -7.87
CA PRO A 100 -4.67 -36.37 -8.07
C PRO A 100 -4.56 -36.01 -9.55
N ARG A 101 -5.51 -35.21 -10.03
CA ARG A 101 -5.60 -34.75 -11.43
C ARG A 101 -4.86 -33.44 -11.72
N SER A 102 -4.05 -32.96 -10.79
CA SER A 102 -3.22 -31.75 -10.94
C SER A 102 -2.21 -31.67 -9.80
N LEU A 103 -1.19 -30.84 -9.96
CA LEU A 103 -0.22 -30.55 -8.89
C LEU A 103 -0.89 -29.92 -7.65
N GLN A 104 -1.96 -29.13 -7.82
CA GLN A 104 -2.80 -28.62 -6.74
C GLN A 104 -3.50 -29.76 -5.98
N ALA A 105 -4.01 -30.77 -6.69
CA ALA A 105 -4.61 -31.95 -6.06
C ALA A 105 -3.56 -32.85 -5.39
N ALA A 106 -2.39 -33.03 -6.00
CA ALA A 106 -1.28 -33.79 -5.41
C ALA A 106 -0.82 -33.16 -4.10
N ARG A 107 -0.68 -31.83 -4.06
CA ARG A 107 -0.38 -31.07 -2.85
C ARG A 107 -1.46 -31.18 -1.78
N ALA A 108 -2.73 -31.30 -2.16
CA ALA A 108 -3.82 -31.56 -1.21
C ALA A 108 -3.78 -32.98 -0.60
N LEU A 109 -3.11 -33.93 -1.26
CA LEU A 109 -2.83 -35.28 -0.76
C LEU A 109 -1.46 -35.40 -0.06
N GLY A 110 -0.77 -34.29 0.21
CA GLY A 110 0.53 -34.26 0.89
C GLY A 110 1.75 -34.04 -0.02
N GLY A 111 1.56 -34.01 -1.34
CA GLY A 111 2.64 -33.81 -2.31
C GLY A 111 3.35 -32.45 -2.21
N ARG A 112 4.65 -32.43 -2.49
CA ARG A 112 5.53 -31.27 -2.30
C ARG A 112 5.64 -30.44 -3.57
N VAL A 113 4.65 -29.57 -3.78
CA VAL A 113 4.61 -28.62 -4.91
C VAL A 113 4.86 -27.19 -4.45
N VAL A 114 5.92 -26.57 -4.98
CA VAL A 114 6.30 -25.18 -4.70
C VAL A 114 6.05 -24.30 -5.94
N PRO A 115 5.10 -23.35 -5.91
CA PRO A 115 5.00 -22.33 -6.94
C PRO A 115 6.17 -21.35 -6.85
N VAL A 116 6.77 -21.00 -7.99
CA VAL A 116 7.79 -19.95 -8.12
C VAL A 116 7.35 -18.87 -9.12
N ALA A 117 7.82 -17.65 -8.92
CA ALA A 117 7.66 -16.53 -9.85
C ALA A 117 8.87 -16.37 -10.80
N SER A 118 10.05 -16.90 -10.45
CA SER A 118 11.27 -16.82 -11.26
C SER A 118 12.17 -18.06 -11.13
N PRO A 119 13.03 -18.35 -12.13
CA PRO A 119 14.06 -19.39 -12.01
C PRO A 119 15.05 -19.18 -10.85
N GLY A 120 15.23 -17.94 -10.37
CA GLY A 120 16.10 -17.64 -9.22
C GLY A 120 15.58 -18.19 -7.89
N GLU A 121 14.26 -18.29 -7.74
CA GLU A 121 13.64 -18.92 -6.56
C GLU A 121 13.87 -20.43 -6.55
N VAL A 122 13.95 -21.08 -7.72
CA VAL A 122 14.26 -22.51 -7.84
C VAL A 122 15.69 -22.80 -7.34
N LEU A 123 16.65 -21.97 -7.73
CA LEU A 123 18.03 -22.06 -7.23
C LEU A 123 18.11 -21.88 -5.71
N THR A 124 17.30 -20.94 -5.18
CA THR A 124 17.18 -20.68 -3.74
C THR A 124 16.57 -21.89 -3.01
N LEU A 125 15.51 -22.49 -3.56
CA LEU A 125 14.82 -23.66 -3.03
C LEU A 125 15.73 -24.90 -3.00
N ALA A 126 16.52 -25.13 -4.05
CA ALA A 126 17.51 -26.21 -4.09
C ALA A 126 18.55 -26.07 -2.98
N ARG A 127 19.08 -24.85 -2.77
CA ARG A 127 20.04 -24.52 -1.70
C ARG A 127 19.44 -24.66 -0.30
N GLN A 128 18.14 -24.44 -0.14
CA GLN A 128 17.43 -24.59 1.14
C GLN A 128 17.10 -26.05 1.49
N HIS A 129 17.14 -26.96 0.52
CA HIS A 129 16.76 -28.37 0.71
C HIS A 129 17.79 -29.37 0.15
N PRO A 130 19.08 -29.30 0.53
CA PRO A 130 20.14 -30.15 -0.05
C PRO A 130 19.89 -31.66 0.10
N GLY A 131 19.13 -32.08 1.12
CA GLY A 131 18.69 -33.47 1.33
C GLY A 131 17.41 -33.88 0.59
N LYS A 132 16.95 -33.11 -0.41
CA LYS A 132 15.78 -33.43 -1.28
C LYS A 132 16.07 -33.05 -2.73
N ARG A 133 15.66 -33.89 -3.67
CA ARG A 133 15.76 -33.62 -5.11
C ARG A 133 14.75 -32.54 -5.50
N VAL A 134 15.20 -31.38 -5.95
CA VAL A 134 14.33 -30.29 -6.41
C VAL A 134 14.19 -30.39 -7.94
N VAL A 135 13.04 -30.86 -8.39
CA VAL A 135 12.70 -30.96 -9.82
C VAL A 135 12.00 -29.69 -10.27
N PHE A 136 12.63 -28.91 -11.14
CA PHE A 136 12.00 -27.75 -11.78
C PHE A 136 11.18 -28.21 -12.99
N PHE A 137 9.87 -28.33 -12.82
CA PHE A 137 8.94 -28.54 -13.93
C PHE A 137 8.70 -27.22 -14.65
N ALA A 138 9.26 -27.09 -15.85
CA ALA A 138 9.31 -25.85 -16.60
C ALA A 138 8.66 -26.00 -17.99
N ALA A 139 7.36 -25.68 -18.06
CA ALA A 139 6.65 -25.45 -19.32
C ALA A 139 6.88 -24.02 -19.81
N GLY A 140 7.06 -23.82 -21.12
CA GLY A 140 7.39 -22.51 -21.66
C GLY A 140 7.60 -22.43 -23.18
N PHE A 141 7.67 -21.22 -23.69
CA PHE A 141 8.18 -20.91 -25.04
C PHE A 141 9.60 -20.32 -24.95
N GLU A 142 10.19 -19.88 -26.06
CA GLU A 142 11.58 -19.42 -26.15
C GLU A 142 11.92 -18.32 -25.11
N THR A 143 10.97 -17.45 -24.75
CA THR A 143 11.12 -16.44 -23.69
C THR A 143 11.23 -16.98 -22.28
N THR A 144 10.70 -18.17 -22.02
CA THR A 144 10.83 -18.89 -20.75
C THR A 144 12.07 -19.78 -20.78
N THR A 145 12.38 -20.39 -21.92
CA THR A 145 13.57 -21.23 -22.13
C THR A 145 14.87 -20.44 -21.96
N ALA A 146 14.94 -19.21 -22.46
CA ALA A 146 16.13 -18.35 -22.35
C ALA A 146 16.63 -18.11 -20.89
N PRO A 147 15.80 -17.66 -19.92
CA PRO A 147 16.23 -17.51 -18.53
C PRO A 147 16.44 -18.85 -17.81
N ILE A 148 15.85 -19.96 -18.27
CA ILE A 148 16.19 -21.31 -17.76
C ILE A 148 17.59 -21.72 -18.23
N ALA A 149 17.93 -21.50 -19.50
CA ALA A 149 19.30 -21.70 -19.99
C ALA A 149 20.30 -20.84 -19.22
N ALA A 150 19.98 -19.57 -18.95
CA ALA A 150 20.83 -18.69 -18.15
C ALA A 150 20.99 -19.14 -16.68
N LEU A 151 20.00 -19.82 -16.10
CA LEU A 151 20.13 -20.49 -14.81
C LEU A 151 21.06 -21.71 -14.93
N PHE A 152 20.77 -22.63 -15.84
CA PHE A 152 21.52 -23.89 -15.95
C PHE A 152 22.93 -23.75 -16.57
N SER A 153 23.28 -22.57 -17.11
CA SER A 153 24.64 -22.24 -17.52
C SER A 153 25.56 -21.79 -16.37
N ARG A 154 25.07 -21.78 -15.12
CA ARG A 154 25.86 -21.38 -13.95
C ARG A 154 26.77 -22.52 -13.46
N THR A 155 27.93 -22.15 -12.92
CA THR A 155 28.88 -23.08 -12.31
C THR A 155 28.61 -23.40 -10.84
N ASP A 156 27.72 -22.67 -10.17
CA ASP A 156 27.40 -22.79 -8.74
C ASP A 156 26.04 -23.45 -8.46
N LEU A 157 25.63 -24.38 -9.32
CA LEU A 157 24.35 -25.10 -9.20
C LEU A 157 24.44 -26.22 -8.15
N PRO A 158 23.49 -26.30 -7.19
CA PRO A 158 23.41 -27.41 -6.24
C PRO A 158 23.17 -28.76 -6.92
N ASP A 159 23.80 -29.81 -6.41
CA ASP A 159 23.70 -31.15 -7.02
C ASP A 159 22.30 -31.77 -6.93
N ASN A 160 21.46 -31.31 -6.02
CA ASN A 160 20.07 -31.74 -5.88
C ASN A 160 19.08 -31.03 -6.83
N LEU A 161 19.53 -30.06 -7.66
CA LEU A 161 18.69 -29.39 -8.65
C LEU A 161 18.62 -30.20 -9.95
N LEU A 162 17.40 -30.52 -10.36
CA LEU A 162 17.04 -31.21 -11.62
C LEU A 162 16.03 -30.37 -12.42
N LEU A 163 15.97 -30.61 -13.73
CA LEU A 163 15.09 -29.95 -14.68
C LEU A 163 14.14 -30.97 -15.34
N LEU A 164 12.84 -30.72 -15.27
CA LEU A 164 11.84 -31.34 -16.13
C LEU A 164 11.40 -30.31 -17.16
N LEU A 165 12.08 -30.29 -18.31
CA LEU A 165 11.83 -29.35 -19.39
C LEU A 165 10.60 -29.78 -20.21
N SER A 166 9.60 -28.91 -20.31
CA SER A 166 8.42 -29.02 -21.16
C SER A 166 8.32 -27.78 -22.08
N ALA A 167 9.46 -27.36 -22.62
CA ALA A 167 9.53 -26.17 -23.48
C ALA A 167 9.20 -26.49 -24.95
N ARG A 168 8.64 -25.50 -25.65
CA ARG A 168 8.25 -25.57 -27.07
C ARG A 168 8.79 -24.38 -27.85
N GLN A 169 8.85 -24.52 -29.17
CA GLN A 169 9.09 -23.42 -30.11
C GLN A 169 7.75 -22.85 -30.58
N THR A 170 7.64 -21.53 -30.74
CA THR A 170 6.36 -20.89 -31.08
C THR A 170 6.05 -20.94 -32.59
N TRP A 171 7.08 -21.00 -33.43
CA TRP A 171 6.92 -20.95 -34.90
C TRP A 171 6.53 -22.29 -35.57
N PRO A 172 6.94 -23.51 -35.12
CA PRO A 172 6.62 -24.75 -35.84
C PRO A 172 5.13 -25.11 -35.77
N ALA A 173 4.45 -24.75 -34.69
CA ALA A 173 2.98 -24.89 -34.60
C ALA A 173 2.24 -24.01 -35.63
N ILE A 174 2.81 -22.85 -35.98
CA ILE A 174 2.28 -21.99 -37.05
C ILE A 174 2.66 -22.54 -38.44
N ALA A 175 3.87 -23.07 -38.61
CA ALA A 175 4.26 -23.75 -39.85
C ALA A 175 3.38 -24.98 -40.14
N HIS A 176 3.05 -25.78 -39.13
CA HIS A 176 2.11 -26.90 -39.24
C HIS A 176 0.69 -26.43 -39.59
N LEU A 177 0.16 -25.41 -38.91
CA LEU A 177 -1.13 -24.78 -39.26
C LEU A 177 -1.18 -24.21 -40.70
N LEU A 178 -0.03 -23.90 -41.29
CA LEU A 178 0.13 -23.42 -42.67
C LEU A 178 0.44 -24.54 -43.68
N ALA A 179 0.71 -25.76 -43.22
CA ALA A 179 0.93 -26.95 -44.04
C ALA A 179 -0.34 -27.82 -44.20
N ASP A 180 -1.23 -27.80 -43.20
CA ASP A 180 -2.47 -28.60 -43.13
C ASP A 180 -3.55 -28.23 -44.19
N GLY A 181 -3.33 -27.20 -45.01
CA GLY A 181 -4.23 -26.80 -46.10
C GLY A 181 -4.39 -25.29 -46.21
N THR A 182 -5.58 -24.82 -46.63
CA THR A 182 -5.89 -23.39 -46.64
C THR A 182 -6.10 -22.89 -45.21
N PRO A 183 -5.30 -21.93 -44.70
CA PRO A 183 -5.35 -21.53 -43.30
C PRO A 183 -6.66 -20.82 -42.92
N GLY A 184 -7.04 -20.97 -41.64
CA GLY A 184 -8.21 -20.32 -41.04
C GLY A 184 -8.07 -18.80 -40.85
N PHE A 185 -6.95 -18.20 -41.30
CA PHE A 185 -6.62 -16.79 -41.16
C PHE A 185 -5.96 -16.25 -42.43
N ASP A 186 -6.06 -14.94 -42.64
CA ASP A 186 -5.61 -14.20 -43.81
C ASP A 186 -4.37 -13.32 -43.53
N ALA A 187 -4.02 -13.13 -42.25
CA ALA A 187 -2.85 -12.38 -41.80
C ALA A 187 -2.39 -12.80 -40.38
N LEU A 188 -1.14 -12.48 -40.02
CA LEU A 188 -0.50 -12.93 -38.77
C LEU A 188 0.07 -11.77 -37.94
N ILE A 189 -0.25 -11.75 -36.64
CA ILE A 189 0.44 -10.94 -35.62
C ILE A 189 1.33 -11.85 -34.78
N ALA A 190 2.65 -11.65 -34.92
CA ALA A 190 3.68 -12.46 -34.29
C ALA A 190 4.10 -11.92 -32.91
N PRO A 191 4.45 -12.81 -31.96
CA PRO A 191 4.77 -12.46 -30.57
C PRO A 191 6.06 -11.65 -30.43
N GLY A 192 5.93 -10.36 -30.08
CA GLY A 192 7.08 -9.48 -29.83
C GLY A 192 8.03 -9.96 -28.71
N HIS A 193 7.56 -10.77 -27.76
CA HIS A 193 8.38 -11.31 -26.69
C HIS A 193 9.31 -12.42 -27.21
N VAL A 194 8.78 -13.39 -27.97
CA VAL A 194 9.58 -14.42 -28.66
C VAL A 194 10.54 -13.77 -29.66
N ALA A 195 10.07 -12.81 -30.45
CA ALA A 195 10.90 -12.08 -31.42
C ALA A 195 12.02 -11.24 -30.76
N THR A 196 11.89 -10.84 -29.49
CA THR A 196 13.00 -10.23 -28.73
C THR A 196 14.13 -11.23 -28.45
N ILE A 197 13.81 -12.53 -28.31
CA ILE A 197 14.78 -13.61 -28.10
C ILE A 197 15.31 -14.16 -29.43
N MET A 198 14.42 -14.62 -30.31
CA MET A 198 14.77 -15.34 -31.54
C MET A 198 15.00 -14.41 -32.74
N GLY A 199 14.52 -13.17 -32.67
CA GLY A 199 14.54 -12.20 -33.76
C GLY A 199 13.23 -12.14 -34.52
N ALA A 200 12.97 -11.01 -35.19
CA ALA A 200 11.85 -10.91 -36.11
C ALA A 200 11.96 -11.93 -37.26
N GLU A 201 13.19 -12.19 -37.72
CA GLU A 201 13.48 -12.99 -38.93
C GLU A 201 13.02 -14.46 -38.83
N GLN A 202 12.80 -14.98 -37.61
CA GLN A 202 12.17 -16.29 -37.40
C GLN A 202 10.77 -16.39 -38.05
N TRP A 203 10.09 -15.27 -38.28
CA TRP A 203 8.74 -15.19 -38.86
C TRP A 203 8.75 -14.89 -40.37
N ARG A 204 9.93 -14.79 -40.99
CA ARG A 204 10.09 -14.46 -42.43
C ARG A 204 9.42 -15.48 -43.37
N PHE A 205 9.35 -16.75 -42.98
CA PHE A 205 8.74 -17.80 -43.80
C PHE A 205 7.25 -17.57 -44.09
N VAL A 206 6.52 -16.89 -43.19
CA VAL A 206 5.07 -16.68 -43.33
C VAL A 206 4.73 -15.82 -44.56
N PRO A 207 5.33 -14.64 -44.78
CA PRO A 207 5.14 -13.89 -46.02
C PRO A 207 5.90 -14.50 -47.21
N GLU A 208 7.11 -15.06 -47.03
CA GLU A 208 7.93 -15.52 -48.17
C GLU A 208 7.50 -16.87 -48.76
N ALA A 209 7.05 -17.83 -47.94
CA ALA A 209 6.64 -19.16 -48.40
C ALA A 209 5.11 -19.32 -48.52
N HIS A 210 4.32 -18.59 -47.73
CA HIS A 210 2.85 -18.70 -47.72
C HIS A 210 2.12 -17.43 -48.21
N GLY A 211 2.85 -16.34 -48.51
CA GLY A 211 2.26 -15.11 -49.08
C GLY A 211 1.37 -14.33 -48.11
N LEU A 212 1.45 -14.58 -46.79
CA LEU A 212 0.55 -13.99 -45.80
C LEU A 212 1.11 -12.71 -45.15
N PRO A 213 0.32 -11.61 -45.12
CA PRO A 213 0.66 -10.40 -44.38
C PRO A 213 1.06 -10.65 -42.92
N THR A 214 2.24 -10.17 -42.51
CA THR A 214 2.82 -10.50 -41.20
C THR A 214 3.41 -9.28 -40.50
N ALA A 215 3.13 -9.13 -39.20
CA ALA A 215 3.79 -8.11 -38.37
C ALA A 215 4.10 -8.60 -36.95
N VAL A 216 5.28 -8.25 -36.44
CA VAL A 216 5.65 -8.46 -35.03
C VAL A 216 5.14 -7.30 -34.18
N ALA A 217 4.36 -7.57 -33.13
CA ALA A 217 3.72 -6.53 -32.31
C ALA A 217 4.07 -6.60 -30.81
N GLY A 218 4.07 -5.44 -30.15
CA GLY A 218 4.19 -5.30 -28.69
C GLY A 218 2.86 -5.49 -27.95
N PHE A 219 2.85 -5.23 -26.64
CA PHE A 219 1.76 -5.68 -25.73
C PHE A 219 0.80 -4.59 -25.25
N THR A 220 1.00 -3.33 -25.63
CA THR A 220 0.06 -2.25 -25.35
C THR A 220 -0.96 -2.11 -26.49
N PRO A 221 -2.17 -1.56 -26.24
CA PRO A 221 -3.18 -1.41 -27.29
C PRO A 221 -2.67 -0.67 -28.54
N GLY A 222 -1.87 0.40 -28.37
CA GLY A 222 -1.29 1.15 -29.48
C GLY A 222 -0.27 0.35 -30.31
N LEU A 223 0.51 -0.54 -29.68
CA LEU A 223 1.49 -1.38 -30.40
C LEU A 223 0.81 -2.55 -31.13
N ILE A 224 -0.29 -3.09 -30.57
CA ILE A 224 -1.13 -4.07 -31.27
C ILE A 224 -1.83 -3.40 -32.46
N LEU A 225 -2.43 -2.22 -32.28
CA LEU A 225 -3.06 -1.46 -33.37
C LEU A 225 -2.06 -1.05 -34.46
N ALA A 226 -0.81 -0.72 -34.11
CA ALA A 226 0.25 -0.49 -35.10
C ALA A 226 0.55 -1.75 -35.95
N GLY A 227 0.58 -2.94 -35.33
CA GLY A 227 0.71 -4.22 -36.03
C GLY A 227 -0.49 -4.55 -36.92
N LEU A 228 -1.72 -4.36 -36.41
CA LEU A 228 -2.96 -4.56 -37.17
C LEU A 228 -3.06 -3.61 -38.38
N HIS A 229 -2.67 -2.35 -38.22
CA HIS A 229 -2.54 -1.39 -39.32
C HIS A 229 -1.51 -1.84 -40.37
N ALA A 230 -0.36 -2.38 -39.94
CA ALA A 230 0.67 -2.87 -40.85
C ALA A 230 0.18 -4.04 -41.71
N VAL A 231 -0.43 -5.07 -41.12
CA VAL A 231 -0.94 -6.22 -41.90
C VAL A 231 -2.16 -5.87 -42.76
N LEU A 232 -3.04 -4.97 -42.30
CA LEU A 232 -4.15 -4.48 -43.12
C LEU A 232 -3.62 -3.70 -44.35
N ARG A 233 -2.59 -2.86 -44.16
CA ARG A 233 -1.90 -2.21 -45.29
C ARG A 233 -1.32 -3.23 -46.26
N GLN A 234 -0.53 -4.20 -45.78
CA GLN A 234 0.05 -5.25 -46.62
C GLN A 234 -1.02 -6.03 -47.42
N ALA A 235 -2.17 -6.34 -46.82
CA ALA A 235 -3.29 -7.03 -47.48
C ALA A 235 -3.93 -6.17 -48.59
N LEU A 236 -4.13 -4.87 -48.35
CA LEU A 236 -4.68 -3.92 -49.32
C LEU A 236 -3.69 -3.62 -50.46
N ASP A 237 -2.43 -3.41 -50.11
CA ASP A 237 -1.31 -3.17 -51.03
C ASP A 237 -0.94 -4.44 -51.84
N ARG A 238 -1.43 -5.62 -51.44
CA ARG A 238 -1.00 -6.95 -51.92
C ARG A 238 0.52 -7.16 -51.84
N THR A 239 1.15 -6.64 -50.77
CA THR A 239 2.59 -6.76 -50.50
C THR A 239 2.86 -7.46 -49.17
N PRO A 240 2.62 -8.78 -49.07
CA PRO A 240 2.95 -9.55 -47.87
C PRO A 240 4.44 -9.47 -47.59
N ARG A 241 4.80 -9.11 -46.36
CA ARG A 241 6.17 -8.98 -45.87
C ARG A 241 6.20 -9.13 -44.35
N LEU A 242 7.39 -9.08 -43.77
CA LEU A 242 7.60 -9.06 -42.32
C LEU A 242 7.81 -7.62 -41.84
N ASP A 243 6.79 -7.00 -41.27
CA ASP A 243 6.91 -5.67 -40.62
C ASP A 243 7.23 -5.82 -39.12
N ASN A 244 8.13 -4.98 -38.59
CA ASN A 244 8.41 -4.92 -37.15
C ASN A 244 7.72 -3.69 -36.53
N ALA A 245 6.56 -3.90 -35.90
CA ALA A 245 5.81 -2.88 -35.16
C ALA A 245 6.23 -2.79 -33.67
N TYR A 246 7.34 -3.43 -33.27
CA TYR A 246 7.93 -3.36 -31.93
C TYR A 246 9.46 -3.12 -31.93
N PRO A 247 9.99 -2.17 -32.75
CA PRO A 247 11.42 -1.98 -32.96
C PRO A 247 12.21 -1.51 -31.72
N GLN A 248 11.52 -1.03 -30.68
CA GLN A 248 12.15 -0.67 -29.41
C GLN A 248 12.64 -1.86 -28.57
N CYS A 249 12.22 -3.09 -28.90
CA CYS A 249 12.63 -4.31 -28.20
C CYS A 249 12.99 -5.47 -29.15
N VAL A 250 12.48 -5.48 -30.38
CA VAL A 250 12.73 -6.53 -31.37
C VAL A 250 13.76 -6.08 -32.40
N THR A 251 14.83 -6.86 -32.57
CA THR A 251 15.78 -6.73 -33.68
C THR A 251 15.55 -7.84 -34.71
N ALA A 252 16.14 -7.72 -35.91
CA ALA A 252 16.09 -8.78 -36.92
C ALA A 252 16.67 -10.10 -36.38
N ALA A 253 17.87 -10.06 -35.81
CA ALA A 253 18.63 -11.24 -35.36
C ALA A 253 18.33 -11.70 -33.91
N GLY A 254 17.50 -10.97 -33.16
CA GLY A 254 17.14 -11.28 -31.77
C GLY A 254 18.30 -11.14 -30.77
N ASN A 255 18.13 -11.76 -29.60
CA ASN A 255 19.13 -11.80 -28.55
C ASN A 255 20.10 -12.97 -28.75
N ARG A 256 21.19 -12.71 -29.49
CA ARG A 256 22.26 -13.69 -29.76
C ARG A 256 22.83 -14.37 -28.51
N ARG A 257 22.88 -13.68 -27.35
CA ARG A 257 23.37 -14.27 -26.10
C ARG A 257 22.36 -15.29 -25.53
N ALA A 258 21.07 -15.00 -25.60
CA ALA A 258 20.04 -15.95 -25.20
C ALA A 258 20.02 -17.19 -26.12
N GLN A 259 20.09 -16.98 -27.43
CA GLN A 259 20.17 -18.06 -28.44
C GLN A 259 21.39 -18.97 -28.19
N ALA A 260 22.57 -18.39 -27.95
CA ALA A 260 23.79 -19.17 -27.68
C ALA A 260 23.71 -19.97 -26.37
N LEU A 261 23.13 -19.41 -25.30
CA LEU A 261 22.92 -20.13 -24.04
C LEU A 261 21.90 -21.28 -24.20
N MET A 262 20.83 -21.05 -24.96
CA MET A 262 19.84 -22.08 -25.27
C MET A 262 20.48 -23.22 -26.07
N GLY A 263 21.15 -22.93 -27.19
CA GLY A 263 21.77 -23.96 -28.05
C GLY A 263 22.96 -24.71 -27.43
N ALA A 264 23.53 -24.24 -26.32
CA ALA A 264 24.56 -24.96 -25.58
C ALA A 264 23.99 -26.03 -24.62
N LEU A 265 22.76 -25.83 -24.15
CA LEU A 265 22.12 -26.63 -23.09
C LEU A 265 20.89 -27.40 -23.55
N PHE A 266 20.26 -26.95 -24.64
CA PHE A 266 19.05 -27.53 -25.20
C PHE A 266 19.22 -27.82 -26.69
N GLU A 267 18.76 -29.00 -27.10
CA GLU A 267 18.67 -29.45 -28.48
C GLU A 267 17.21 -29.35 -28.97
N ILE A 268 17.02 -29.15 -30.28
CA ILE A 268 15.68 -29.15 -30.88
C ILE A 268 15.21 -30.60 -31.04
N THR A 269 13.97 -30.87 -30.69
CA THR A 269 13.39 -32.23 -30.73
C THR A 269 11.94 -32.23 -31.22
N ASP A 270 11.54 -33.36 -31.80
CA ASP A 270 10.13 -33.70 -31.99
C ASP A 270 9.43 -33.78 -30.64
N ALA A 271 8.27 -33.14 -30.50
CA ALA A 271 7.62 -33.00 -29.21
C ALA A 271 6.09 -33.00 -29.30
N GLU A 272 5.46 -33.51 -28.24
CA GLU A 272 4.00 -33.52 -28.10
C GLU A 272 3.44 -32.13 -27.82
N TRP A 273 2.31 -31.83 -28.44
CA TRP A 273 1.49 -30.65 -28.18
C TRP A 273 0.11 -31.11 -27.75
N ARG A 274 -0.32 -30.69 -26.57
CA ARG A 274 -1.52 -31.22 -25.92
C ARG A 274 -2.79 -31.05 -26.77
N GLY A 275 -3.35 -32.17 -27.20
CA GLY A 275 -4.54 -32.23 -28.06
C GLY A 275 -4.29 -31.93 -29.55
N ILE A 276 -3.04 -31.74 -29.96
CA ILE A 276 -2.62 -31.61 -31.37
C ILE A 276 -1.84 -32.86 -31.80
N GLY A 277 -0.95 -33.38 -30.93
CA GLY A 277 -0.10 -34.55 -31.19
C GLY A 277 1.39 -34.19 -31.34
N PRO A 278 2.22 -35.12 -31.84
CA PRO A 278 3.64 -34.89 -32.05
C PRO A 278 3.88 -33.97 -33.23
N LEU A 279 4.56 -32.85 -33.01
CA LEU A 279 5.00 -31.93 -34.08
C LEU A 279 6.53 -32.02 -34.25
N PRO A 280 7.05 -32.19 -35.48
CA PRO A 280 8.49 -32.22 -35.73
C PRO A 280 9.20 -30.93 -35.32
N ASP A 281 10.46 -31.06 -34.87
CA ASP A 281 11.35 -29.94 -34.49
C ASP A 281 10.73 -28.89 -33.53
N SER A 282 9.69 -29.26 -32.77
CA SER A 282 8.80 -28.31 -32.10
C SER A 282 9.07 -28.10 -30.60
N GLY A 283 9.97 -28.90 -30.02
CA GLY A 283 10.33 -28.88 -28.61
C GLY A 283 11.81 -28.63 -28.35
N TYR A 284 12.14 -28.60 -27.06
CA TYR A 284 13.51 -28.55 -26.57
C TYR A 284 13.79 -29.78 -25.67
N GLY A 285 14.79 -30.56 -26.03
CA GLY A 285 15.41 -31.60 -25.19
C GLY A 285 16.63 -31.06 -24.44
N CYS A 286 17.16 -31.82 -23.47
CA CYS A 286 18.42 -31.50 -22.77
C CYS A 286 19.62 -32.09 -23.54
N THR A 287 20.62 -31.26 -23.87
CA THR A 287 21.84 -31.77 -24.52
C THR A 287 22.62 -32.72 -23.60
N PRO A 288 23.56 -33.54 -24.12
CA PRO A 288 24.45 -34.36 -23.30
C PRO A 288 25.16 -33.59 -22.16
N THR A 289 25.43 -32.30 -22.33
CA THR A 289 26.01 -31.41 -21.30
C THR A 289 25.08 -31.20 -20.10
N LEU A 290 23.76 -31.20 -20.31
CA LEU A 290 22.74 -31.02 -19.26
C LEU A 290 22.10 -32.35 -18.83
N ALA A 291 22.47 -33.47 -19.44
CA ALA A 291 21.86 -34.78 -19.22
C ALA A 291 21.80 -35.23 -17.75
N GLU A 292 22.86 -35.00 -16.97
CA GLU A 292 22.90 -35.32 -15.53
C GLU A 292 21.91 -34.50 -14.68
N ARG A 293 21.31 -33.46 -15.27
CA ARG A 293 20.26 -32.61 -14.67
C ARG A 293 18.86 -32.93 -15.19
N ASP A 294 18.68 -33.77 -16.20
CA ASP A 294 17.35 -34.11 -16.72
C ASP A 294 16.62 -35.06 -15.76
N ALA A 295 15.50 -34.60 -15.20
CA ALA A 295 14.67 -35.39 -14.30
C ALA A 295 14.20 -36.71 -14.94
N ARG A 296 14.08 -36.79 -16.28
CA ARG A 296 13.70 -38.01 -17.00
C ARG A 296 14.72 -39.15 -16.84
N ARG A 297 16.00 -38.83 -16.61
CA ARG A 297 17.05 -39.83 -16.35
C ARG A 297 17.12 -40.27 -14.88
N HIS A 298 16.63 -39.46 -13.96
CA HIS A 298 16.68 -39.73 -12.51
C HIS A 298 15.48 -40.53 -11.98
N PHE A 299 14.40 -40.64 -12.76
CA PHE A 299 13.14 -41.31 -12.41
C PHE A 299 12.46 -42.00 -13.62
N PRO A 300 13.18 -42.82 -14.42
CA PRO A 300 12.68 -43.32 -15.70
C PRO A 300 11.34 -44.05 -15.60
N GLU A 301 11.13 -44.83 -14.54
CA GLU A 301 9.88 -45.55 -14.26
C GLU A 301 8.65 -44.65 -14.12
N VAL A 302 8.82 -43.42 -13.61
CA VAL A 302 7.74 -42.43 -13.49
C VAL A 302 7.33 -41.90 -14.86
N PHE A 303 8.30 -41.73 -15.76
CA PHE A 303 8.06 -41.23 -17.11
C PHE A 303 7.53 -42.32 -18.05
N GLU A 304 8.01 -43.56 -17.95
CA GLU A 304 7.43 -44.71 -18.67
C GLU A 304 5.94 -44.88 -18.35
N ALA A 305 5.57 -44.82 -17.06
CA ALA A 305 4.18 -44.89 -16.62
C ALA A 305 3.33 -43.71 -17.13
N ALA A 306 3.90 -42.49 -17.19
CA ALA A 306 3.21 -41.32 -17.72
C ALA A 306 3.04 -41.37 -19.26
N TYR A 307 4.06 -41.79 -19.99
CA TYR A 307 4.03 -41.88 -21.46
C TYR A 307 3.09 -42.96 -21.99
N ALA A 308 2.70 -43.95 -21.17
CA ALA A 308 1.65 -44.92 -21.50
C ALA A 308 0.26 -44.26 -21.74
N ARG A 309 0.11 -42.97 -21.40
CA ARG A 309 -1.15 -42.20 -21.52
C ARG A 309 -0.99 -40.91 -22.36
N ARG A 310 0.08 -40.87 -23.17
CA ARG A 310 0.42 -39.83 -24.14
C ARG A 310 -0.74 -39.57 -25.12
N GLY A 311 -1.03 -38.30 -25.36
CA GLY A 311 -2.12 -37.87 -26.26
C GLY A 311 -3.53 -37.94 -25.68
N GLU A 312 -3.72 -38.37 -24.42
CA GLU A 312 -5.02 -38.24 -23.74
C GLU A 312 -5.46 -36.76 -23.61
N MET A 313 -6.77 -36.53 -23.61
CA MET A 313 -7.40 -35.24 -23.35
C MET A 313 -8.70 -35.41 -22.54
N PRO A 314 -9.05 -34.47 -21.63
CA PRO A 314 -10.20 -34.62 -20.76
C PRO A 314 -11.51 -34.80 -21.53
N PRO A 315 -12.38 -35.77 -21.19
CA PRO A 315 -13.57 -36.09 -21.97
C PRO A 315 -14.47 -34.88 -22.26
N GLY A 316 -14.69 -34.60 -23.55
CA GLY A 316 -15.50 -33.48 -24.03
C GLY A 316 -14.82 -32.11 -24.00
N CYS A 317 -13.50 -32.04 -23.76
CA CYS A 317 -12.76 -30.78 -23.64
C CYS A 317 -12.21 -30.29 -24.99
N ASP A 318 -12.96 -29.40 -25.65
CA ASP A 318 -12.64 -28.83 -26.97
C ASP A 318 -11.44 -27.81 -26.98
N CYS A 319 -10.46 -27.95 -26.07
CA CYS A 319 -9.39 -26.95 -25.93
C CYS A 319 -8.39 -26.92 -27.10
N ALA A 320 -8.14 -28.04 -27.78
CA ALA A 320 -7.27 -28.06 -28.96
C ALA A 320 -7.83 -27.16 -30.08
N GLU A 321 -9.13 -27.26 -30.36
CA GLU A 321 -9.84 -26.44 -31.33
C GLU A 321 -9.84 -24.94 -30.98
N VAL A 322 -9.79 -24.60 -29.68
CA VAL A 322 -9.61 -23.21 -29.22
C VAL A 322 -8.17 -22.72 -29.41
N VAL A 323 -7.17 -23.58 -29.17
CA VAL A 323 -5.73 -23.25 -29.33
C VAL A 323 -5.34 -23.10 -30.80
N LEU A 324 -5.92 -23.93 -31.68
CA LEU A 324 -5.75 -23.88 -33.13
C LEU A 324 -6.58 -22.76 -33.80
N GLY A 325 -7.35 -21.98 -33.03
CA GLY A 325 -8.21 -20.91 -33.54
C GLY A 325 -9.43 -21.36 -34.35
N ARG A 326 -9.74 -22.67 -34.36
CA ARG A 326 -10.87 -23.27 -35.09
C ARG A 326 -12.23 -22.94 -34.46
N ILE A 327 -12.29 -22.80 -33.14
CA ILE A 327 -13.48 -22.33 -32.41
C ILE A 327 -13.13 -21.25 -31.36
N ARG A 328 -14.08 -20.35 -31.06
CA ARG A 328 -13.96 -19.36 -29.98
C ARG A 328 -14.34 -19.99 -28.63
N PRO A 329 -13.80 -19.51 -27.48
CA PRO A 329 -14.06 -20.11 -26.17
C PRO A 329 -15.54 -20.41 -25.83
N PRO A 330 -16.54 -19.53 -26.12
CA PRO A 330 -17.94 -19.81 -25.80
C PRO A 330 -18.58 -20.96 -26.61
N GLN A 331 -17.94 -21.40 -27.69
CA GLN A 331 -18.39 -22.53 -28.53
C GLN A 331 -17.90 -23.89 -27.99
N CYS A 332 -16.92 -23.91 -27.07
CA CYS A 332 -16.51 -25.12 -26.36
C CYS A 332 -17.61 -25.56 -25.40
N ARG A 333 -18.03 -26.83 -25.46
CA ARG A 333 -19.22 -27.34 -24.75
C ARG A 333 -19.12 -27.22 -23.22
N LEU A 334 -17.90 -27.24 -22.68
CA LEU A 334 -17.62 -27.14 -21.26
C LEU A 334 -17.41 -25.71 -20.77
N TYR A 335 -17.27 -24.72 -21.65
CA TYR A 335 -16.89 -23.35 -21.28
C TYR A 335 -17.95 -22.68 -20.40
N GLY A 336 -17.60 -22.39 -19.14
CA GLY A 336 -18.52 -21.74 -18.20
C GLY A 336 -19.64 -22.62 -17.65
N SER A 337 -19.89 -23.78 -18.25
CA SER A 337 -20.73 -24.84 -17.69
C SER A 337 -19.91 -25.61 -16.63
N ALA A 338 -19.19 -26.66 -17.02
CA ALA A 338 -18.35 -27.47 -16.14
C ALA A 338 -16.91 -26.94 -15.99
N CYS A 339 -16.34 -26.37 -17.05
CA CYS A 339 -15.00 -25.78 -17.05
C CYS A 339 -15.07 -24.30 -16.66
N ARG A 340 -14.68 -24.00 -15.42
CA ARG A 340 -14.69 -22.66 -14.81
C ARG A 340 -13.31 -22.36 -14.19
N PRO A 341 -12.93 -21.10 -13.90
CA PRO A 341 -11.62 -20.81 -13.30
C PRO A 341 -11.40 -21.49 -11.93
N GLU A 342 -12.47 -21.76 -11.20
CA GLU A 342 -12.47 -22.43 -9.91
C GLU A 342 -12.33 -23.96 -10.08
N SER A 343 -12.94 -24.51 -11.13
CA SER A 343 -12.92 -25.92 -11.52
C SER A 343 -12.50 -26.10 -13.00
N PRO A 344 -11.22 -25.88 -13.34
CA PRO A 344 -10.75 -25.97 -14.73
C PRO A 344 -10.69 -27.43 -15.18
N VAL A 345 -11.46 -27.77 -16.21
CA VAL A 345 -11.41 -29.10 -16.86
C VAL A 345 -10.38 -29.12 -17.98
N GLY A 346 -10.18 -27.99 -18.68
CA GLY A 346 -9.19 -27.82 -19.74
C GLY A 346 -8.15 -26.75 -19.41
N PRO A 347 -6.92 -26.85 -19.94
CA PRO A 347 -5.81 -25.98 -19.57
C PRO A 347 -6.04 -24.51 -19.95
N CYS A 348 -6.80 -24.22 -21.01
CA CYS A 348 -7.12 -22.85 -21.44
C CYS A 348 -7.93 -22.03 -20.43
N MET A 349 -8.51 -22.66 -19.40
CA MET A 349 -9.24 -21.98 -18.31
C MET A 349 -8.36 -21.72 -17.06
N VAL A 350 -7.08 -22.12 -17.11
CA VAL A 350 -6.15 -22.06 -15.97
C VAL A 350 -5.37 -20.75 -15.95
N SER A 351 -4.49 -20.57 -16.94
CA SER A 351 -3.55 -19.44 -17.04
C SER A 351 -4.25 -18.12 -17.39
N GLU A 352 -3.75 -16.99 -16.88
CA GLU A 352 -4.23 -15.66 -17.30
C GLU A 352 -3.93 -15.32 -18.77
N GLU A 353 -3.06 -16.09 -19.43
CA GLU A 353 -2.79 -16.04 -20.86
C GLU A 353 -3.63 -17.05 -21.68
N GLY A 354 -4.41 -17.91 -21.02
CA GLY A 354 -5.30 -18.88 -21.67
C GLY A 354 -6.56 -18.22 -22.22
N ALA A 355 -6.87 -18.44 -23.50
CA ALA A 355 -7.98 -17.79 -24.19
C ALA A 355 -9.33 -17.92 -23.45
N CYS A 356 -9.65 -19.11 -22.91
CA CYS A 356 -10.90 -19.30 -22.16
C CYS A 356 -10.91 -18.49 -20.85
N ARG A 357 -9.80 -18.49 -20.10
CA ARG A 357 -9.66 -17.70 -18.87
C ARG A 357 -9.74 -16.20 -19.12
N ILE A 358 -9.13 -15.72 -20.21
CA ILE A 358 -9.20 -14.32 -20.66
C ILE A 358 -10.65 -13.92 -20.93
N TRP A 359 -11.36 -14.67 -21.79
CA TRP A 359 -12.73 -14.35 -22.20
C TRP A 359 -13.70 -14.43 -21.01
N TRP A 360 -13.54 -15.42 -20.12
CA TRP A 360 -14.37 -15.55 -18.94
C TRP A 360 -14.17 -14.41 -17.94
N SER A 361 -12.92 -13.97 -17.74
CA SER A 361 -12.60 -12.90 -16.79
C SER A 361 -13.11 -11.53 -17.26
N HIS A 362 -13.32 -11.34 -18.57
CA HIS A 362 -13.91 -10.14 -19.18
C HIS A 362 -15.43 -10.26 -19.43
N GLY A 363 -16.11 -11.14 -18.69
CA GLY A 363 -17.59 -11.20 -18.67
C GLY A 363 -18.23 -11.92 -19.85
N VAL A 364 -17.48 -12.51 -20.78
CA VAL A 364 -18.07 -13.34 -21.86
C VAL A 364 -18.58 -14.65 -21.25
N ARG A 365 -19.90 -14.87 -21.29
CA ARG A 365 -20.61 -16.04 -20.76
C ARG A 365 -21.24 -16.82 -21.92
N GLN A 366 -21.66 -18.07 -21.66
CA GLN A 366 -22.62 -18.73 -22.54
C GLN A 366 -23.94 -17.96 -22.49
N THR A 367 -24.48 -17.60 -23.65
CA THR A 367 -25.87 -17.17 -23.80
C THR A 367 -26.76 -18.40 -23.78
N GLN A 368 -27.71 -18.46 -22.86
CA GLN A 368 -28.77 -19.47 -22.83
C GLN A 368 -30.11 -18.78 -22.64
N ASP A 369 -31.04 -19.04 -23.56
CA ASP A 369 -32.43 -18.62 -23.43
C ASP A 369 -33.20 -19.47 -22.41
N ALA A 370 -34.40 -19.00 -22.06
CA ALA A 370 -35.28 -19.44 -20.97
C ALA A 370 -35.92 -20.85 -21.21
N PRO A 371 -36.73 -21.43 -20.27
CA PRO A 371 -37.29 -20.85 -19.04
C PRO A 371 -37.26 -21.76 -17.78
N ALA A 372 -37.85 -21.28 -16.68
CA ALA A 372 -37.91 -21.93 -15.36
C ALA A 372 -39.24 -22.67 -15.06
N GLY A 373 -39.25 -23.53 -14.03
CA GLY A 373 -40.43 -24.30 -13.56
C GLY A 373 -40.70 -24.21 -12.05
N ARG A 374 -41.92 -24.59 -11.64
CA ARG A 374 -42.46 -24.62 -10.25
C ARG A 374 -43.07 -26.02 -9.98
N ILE A 375 -43.46 -26.46 -8.77
CA ILE A 375 -43.63 -25.79 -7.46
C ILE A 375 -42.76 -26.56 -6.40
N ALA A 376 -43.06 -26.88 -5.13
CA ALA A 376 -44.19 -26.76 -4.19
C ALA A 376 -43.66 -26.71 -2.73
N VAL A 377 -44.51 -26.34 -1.75
CA VAL A 377 -44.27 -26.47 -0.29
C VAL A 377 -45.60 -26.83 0.40
N THR A 378 -45.57 -27.58 1.51
CA THR A 378 -46.73 -27.89 2.38
C THR A 378 -46.36 -27.68 3.86
N PRO A 379 -47.29 -27.25 4.74
CA PRO A 379 -46.97 -26.74 6.08
C PRO A 379 -47.19 -27.74 7.22
N ILE A 380 -46.72 -27.38 8.43
CA ILE A 380 -47.13 -27.95 9.73
C ILE A 380 -47.38 -26.78 10.71
N GLU A 381 -48.26 -26.97 11.68
CA GLU A 381 -48.84 -25.90 12.52
C GLU A 381 -48.03 -25.55 13.79
N SER A 382 -48.49 -24.54 14.54
CA SER A 382 -47.68 -23.74 15.47
C SER A 382 -48.09 -23.81 16.95
N ALA A 383 -47.11 -23.68 17.85
CA ALA A 383 -47.23 -23.14 19.22
C ALA A 383 -45.83 -23.06 19.90
N PRO A 384 -45.61 -22.21 20.94
CA PRO A 384 -46.33 -21.01 21.34
C PRO A 384 -45.43 -19.75 21.40
N ASN A 385 -45.94 -18.61 20.89
CA ASN A 385 -45.49 -17.24 21.18
C ASN A 385 -43.97 -16.97 21.34
N GLN A 386 -43.16 -17.44 20.39
CA GLN A 386 -41.76 -17.02 20.24
C GLN A 386 -41.66 -16.06 19.06
N GLU A 387 -41.06 -14.88 19.27
CA GLU A 387 -40.69 -13.97 18.19
C GLU A 387 -39.27 -14.34 17.70
N ALA A 388 -39.00 -14.12 16.42
CA ALA A 388 -37.63 -14.11 15.89
C ALA A 388 -37.33 -12.76 15.23
N ARG A 389 -36.15 -12.21 15.49
CA ARG A 389 -35.70 -10.93 14.93
C ARG A 389 -34.35 -11.07 14.23
N ARG A 390 -34.20 -10.32 13.13
CA ARG A 390 -32.93 -10.07 12.45
C ARG A 390 -32.46 -8.64 12.72
N TRP A 391 -31.23 -8.50 13.18
CA TRP A 391 -30.52 -7.23 13.22
C TRP A 391 -29.36 -7.24 12.23
N VAL A 392 -29.16 -6.12 11.55
CA VAL A 392 -27.97 -5.88 10.73
C VAL A 392 -27.24 -4.68 11.32
N LEU A 393 -26.05 -4.91 11.88
CA LEU A 393 -25.23 -3.89 12.52
C LEU A 393 -24.09 -3.44 11.62
N ALA A 394 -23.87 -2.14 11.57
CA ALA A 394 -22.76 -1.47 10.88
C ALA A 394 -21.89 -0.72 11.91
N GLY A 395 -20.90 0.04 11.44
CA GLY A 395 -19.87 0.64 12.29
C GLY A 395 -18.72 -0.33 12.57
N VAL A 396 -17.93 -0.04 13.60
CA VAL A 396 -16.75 -0.85 13.94
C VAL A 396 -17.23 -2.12 14.66
N VAL A 397 -17.57 -3.16 13.90
CA VAL A 397 -18.12 -4.45 14.41
C VAL A 397 -17.31 -5.68 13.97
N GLN A 398 -16.27 -5.52 13.14
CA GLN A 398 -15.38 -6.60 12.73
C GLN A 398 -13.97 -6.41 13.32
N GLY A 399 -13.29 -7.51 13.67
CA GLY A 399 -11.94 -7.49 14.28
C GLY A 399 -11.86 -7.10 15.76
N VAL A 400 -12.99 -6.80 16.40
CA VAL A 400 -13.10 -6.19 17.74
C VAL A 400 -13.82 -7.09 18.77
N GLY A 401 -13.82 -8.41 18.56
CA GLY A 401 -14.47 -9.37 19.46
C GLY A 401 -16.00 -9.44 19.40
N PHE A 402 -16.64 -8.71 18.46
CA PHE A 402 -18.09 -8.55 18.46
C PHE A 402 -18.88 -9.88 18.31
N ARG A 403 -18.46 -10.79 17.43
CA ARG A 403 -19.11 -12.13 17.27
C ARG A 403 -19.10 -12.94 18.59
N PRO A 404 -17.95 -13.16 19.27
CA PRO A 404 -17.87 -13.68 20.64
C PRO A 404 -18.83 -13.01 21.63
N PHE A 405 -18.85 -11.68 21.65
CA PHE A 405 -19.72 -10.91 22.53
C PHE A 405 -21.21 -11.19 22.27
N VAL A 406 -21.64 -11.16 21.00
CA VAL A 406 -23.02 -11.45 20.60
C VAL A 406 -23.47 -12.84 21.07
N GLN A 407 -22.62 -13.87 20.91
CA GLN A 407 -22.96 -15.23 21.36
C GLN A 407 -23.05 -15.31 22.89
N ARG A 408 -22.08 -14.77 23.63
CA ARG A 408 -22.13 -14.74 25.10
C ARG A 408 -23.35 -13.96 25.62
N LEU A 409 -23.71 -12.87 24.96
CA LEU A 409 -24.90 -12.07 25.27
C LEU A 409 -26.19 -12.86 25.01
N ALA A 410 -26.28 -13.58 23.89
CA ALA A 410 -27.44 -14.42 23.56
C ALA A 410 -27.60 -15.56 24.56
N SER A 411 -26.51 -16.26 24.91
CA SER A 411 -26.53 -17.32 25.94
C SER A 411 -26.92 -16.79 27.31
N ARG A 412 -26.44 -15.60 27.73
CA ARG A 412 -26.85 -14.94 28.98
C ARG A 412 -28.34 -14.59 29.03
N LEU A 413 -28.98 -14.39 27.88
CA LEU A 413 -30.41 -14.08 27.75
C LEU A 413 -31.23 -15.30 27.27
N GLU A 414 -30.64 -16.50 27.29
CA GLU A 414 -31.25 -17.78 26.90
C GLU A 414 -31.83 -17.80 25.46
N LEU A 415 -31.33 -16.96 24.57
CA LEU A 415 -31.79 -16.86 23.19
C LEU A 415 -31.21 -17.97 22.31
N ALA A 416 -32.03 -18.51 21.40
CA ALA A 416 -31.56 -19.35 20.29
C ALA A 416 -31.19 -18.45 19.09
N GLY A 417 -30.26 -18.87 18.22
CA GLY A 417 -29.96 -18.08 17.02
C GLY A 417 -28.56 -18.23 16.42
N GLN A 418 -28.17 -17.23 15.62
CA GLN A 418 -26.86 -17.18 14.99
C GLN A 418 -26.33 -15.76 14.72
N VAL A 419 -25.01 -15.64 14.58
CA VAL A 419 -24.32 -14.42 14.13
C VAL A 419 -23.28 -14.71 13.06
N ARG A 420 -23.18 -13.82 12.06
CA ARG A 420 -22.16 -13.86 10.99
C ARG A 420 -21.67 -12.46 10.61
N ASN A 421 -20.43 -12.38 10.14
CA ASN A 421 -19.94 -11.21 9.41
C ASN A 421 -20.43 -11.30 7.96
N SER A 422 -21.02 -10.23 7.43
CA SER A 422 -21.49 -10.20 6.04
C SER A 422 -21.32 -8.80 5.43
N GLY A 423 -20.56 -8.68 4.33
CA GLY A 423 -20.40 -7.41 3.59
C GLY A 423 -20.03 -6.18 4.44
N GLY A 424 -19.00 -6.30 5.29
CA GLY A 424 -18.58 -5.26 6.25
C GLY A 424 -19.43 -5.17 7.53
N LYS A 425 -20.67 -5.65 7.49
CA LYS A 425 -21.65 -5.61 8.59
C LYS A 425 -21.58 -6.90 9.44
N VAL A 426 -22.33 -6.91 10.54
CA VAL A 426 -22.66 -8.12 11.31
C VAL A 426 -24.16 -8.37 11.20
N VAL A 427 -24.55 -9.59 10.81
CA VAL A 427 -25.94 -10.03 10.77
C VAL A 427 -26.18 -10.95 11.97
N ILE A 428 -27.19 -10.63 12.76
CA ILE A 428 -27.66 -11.40 13.91
C ILE A 428 -29.10 -11.84 13.64
N GLU A 429 -29.40 -13.11 13.91
CA GLU A 429 -30.74 -13.67 13.85
C GLU A 429 -30.99 -14.41 15.17
N ALA A 430 -31.96 -13.99 15.98
CA ALA A 430 -32.24 -14.60 17.29
C ALA A 430 -33.73 -14.79 17.55
N GLN A 431 -34.07 -15.76 18.39
CA GLN A 431 -35.41 -16.22 18.70
C GLN A 431 -35.62 -16.34 20.22
N GLY A 432 -36.78 -15.88 20.70
CA GLY A 432 -37.13 -15.86 22.12
C GLY A 432 -38.43 -15.09 22.41
N SER A 433 -38.64 -14.69 23.66
CA SER A 433 -39.72 -13.76 24.01
C SER A 433 -39.33 -12.31 23.72
N ALA A 434 -40.31 -11.45 23.40
CA ALA A 434 -40.09 -10.05 23.05
C ALA A 434 -39.17 -9.32 24.06
N ASP A 435 -39.46 -9.42 25.36
CA ASP A 435 -38.66 -8.79 26.43
C ASP A 435 -37.18 -9.18 26.40
N ARG A 436 -36.86 -10.44 26.06
CA ARG A 436 -35.48 -10.94 25.94
C ARG A 436 -34.81 -10.39 24.69
N LEU A 437 -35.54 -10.25 23.58
CA LEU A 437 -35.05 -9.63 22.34
C LEU A 437 -34.86 -8.11 22.50
N ASP A 438 -35.71 -7.43 23.28
CA ASP A 438 -35.59 -5.99 23.61
C ASP A 438 -34.52 -5.70 24.67
N ALA A 439 -34.23 -6.65 25.57
CA ALA A 439 -33.04 -6.61 26.42
C ALA A 439 -31.76 -6.81 25.60
N PHE A 440 -31.77 -7.77 24.67
CA PHE A 440 -30.66 -8.07 23.76
C PHE A 440 -30.35 -6.91 22.82
N GLU A 441 -31.35 -6.29 22.18
CA GLU A 441 -31.19 -5.13 21.29
C GLU A 441 -30.49 -3.95 21.97
N ARG A 442 -30.84 -3.66 23.22
CA ARG A 442 -30.18 -2.61 24.02
C ARG A 442 -28.76 -3.01 24.41
N ALA A 443 -28.57 -4.22 24.92
CA ALA A 443 -27.26 -4.71 25.36
C ALA A 443 -26.26 -4.83 24.20
N LEU A 444 -26.70 -5.13 22.97
CA LEU A 444 -25.85 -5.13 21.76
C LEU A 444 -25.13 -3.79 21.50
N LEU A 445 -25.67 -2.68 22.02
CA LEU A 445 -25.10 -1.34 21.89
C LEU A 445 -24.40 -0.87 23.18
N VAL A 446 -25.00 -1.14 24.34
CA VAL A 446 -24.51 -0.66 25.65
C VAL A 446 -23.37 -1.53 26.20
N ASP A 447 -23.50 -2.86 26.14
CA ASP A 447 -22.53 -3.80 26.72
C ASP A 447 -21.38 -4.13 25.73
N ALA A 448 -21.27 -3.38 24.63
CA ALA A 448 -20.40 -3.69 23.50
C ALA A 448 -18.89 -3.66 23.86
N PRO A 449 -18.04 -4.49 23.23
CA PRO A 449 -16.59 -4.50 23.47
C PRO A 449 -15.94 -3.12 23.31
N ARG A 450 -14.90 -2.80 24.10
CA ARG A 450 -14.24 -1.47 24.14
C ARG A 450 -13.90 -0.91 22.76
N LEU A 451 -13.42 -1.76 21.86
CA LEU A 451 -12.99 -1.41 20.51
C LEU A 451 -14.16 -1.32 19.49
N ALA A 452 -15.35 -1.80 19.85
CA ALA A 452 -16.51 -1.81 18.97
C ALA A 452 -17.28 -0.49 19.00
N ARG A 453 -17.83 -0.09 17.86
CA ARG A 453 -18.77 1.04 17.73
C ARG A 453 -19.96 0.58 16.87
N PRO A 454 -20.84 -0.27 17.43
CA PRO A 454 -21.98 -0.82 16.70
C PRO A 454 -23.06 0.23 16.47
N ARG A 455 -23.73 0.15 15.31
CA ARG A 455 -25.00 0.84 15.03
C ARG A 455 -25.96 -0.12 14.34
N ILE A 456 -27.20 -0.24 14.83
CA ILE A 456 -28.25 -0.97 14.13
C ILE A 456 -28.57 -0.22 12.83
N ALA A 457 -28.35 -0.87 11.69
CA ALA A 457 -28.61 -0.33 10.36
C ALA A 457 -29.91 -0.86 9.74
N ARG A 458 -30.41 -2.01 10.21
CA ARG A 458 -31.73 -2.58 9.89
C ARG A 458 -32.17 -3.50 11.03
N ARG A 459 -33.45 -3.50 11.35
CA ARG A 459 -34.13 -4.42 12.28
C ARG A 459 -35.36 -4.97 11.58
N GLU A 460 -35.59 -6.27 11.67
CA GLU A 460 -36.74 -6.96 11.06
C GLU A 460 -37.25 -8.02 12.03
N THR A 461 -38.56 -8.19 12.16
CA THR A 461 -39.14 -9.45 12.66
C THR A 461 -39.12 -10.45 11.49
N ILE A 462 -38.68 -11.68 11.74
CA ILE A 462 -38.56 -12.77 10.76
C ILE A 462 -39.39 -13.97 11.21
N ASN A 463 -39.69 -14.90 10.30
CA ASN A 463 -40.33 -16.16 10.69
C ASN A 463 -39.36 -16.97 11.56
N ALA A 464 -39.83 -17.47 12.71
CA ALA A 464 -39.06 -18.32 13.61
C ALA A 464 -38.51 -19.59 12.91
N GLU A 465 -39.25 -20.13 11.93
CA GLU A 465 -38.82 -21.26 11.09
C GLU A 465 -37.54 -20.99 10.29
N GLN A 466 -37.14 -19.72 10.11
CA GLN A 466 -35.92 -19.32 9.40
C GLN A 466 -34.69 -19.27 10.30
N VAL A 467 -34.84 -19.40 11.62
CA VAL A 467 -33.72 -19.43 12.58
C VAL A 467 -33.27 -20.88 12.79
N PRO A 468 -32.02 -21.25 12.48
CA PRO A 468 -31.60 -22.66 12.46
C PRO A 468 -31.23 -23.22 13.84
N SER A 469 -32.17 -23.18 14.79
CA SER A 469 -32.35 -24.11 15.92
C SER A 469 -33.59 -23.72 16.74
N SER A 470 -34.49 -24.67 17.03
CA SER A 470 -35.65 -24.47 17.92
C SER A 470 -35.34 -24.72 19.41
N SER A 471 -34.11 -25.12 19.76
CA SER A 471 -33.70 -25.40 21.14
C SER A 471 -33.27 -24.11 21.88
N PRO A 472 -33.91 -23.74 23.01
CA PRO A 472 -33.48 -22.60 23.84
C PRO A 472 -31.99 -22.65 24.20
N GLY A 473 -31.34 -21.49 24.23
CA GLY A 473 -29.90 -21.36 24.55
C GLY A 473 -28.91 -21.77 23.45
N THR A 474 -29.35 -22.40 22.35
CA THR A 474 -28.45 -22.74 21.23
C THR A 474 -28.24 -21.55 20.29
N PHE A 475 -27.21 -20.75 20.57
CA PHE A 475 -26.76 -19.65 19.71
C PHE A 475 -25.36 -19.92 19.13
N VAL A 476 -25.16 -19.69 17.82
CA VAL A 476 -23.90 -20.09 17.12
C VAL A 476 -23.27 -18.99 16.25
N ILE A 477 -21.95 -18.88 16.28
CA ILE A 477 -21.19 -18.09 15.29
C ILE A 477 -21.06 -18.92 14.01
N ARG A 478 -21.52 -18.37 12.88
CA ARG A 478 -21.36 -18.99 11.55
C ARG A 478 -20.13 -18.42 10.82
N GLN A 479 -19.71 -19.10 9.76
CA GLN A 479 -18.67 -18.60 8.86
C GLN A 479 -19.09 -17.28 8.21
N SER A 480 -18.09 -16.44 7.90
CA SER A 480 -18.30 -15.12 7.28
C SER A 480 -18.63 -15.26 5.79
N ASP A 481 -19.66 -14.57 5.32
CA ASP A 481 -20.18 -14.69 3.95
C ASP A 481 -20.29 -13.34 3.22
N GLY A 482 -20.59 -13.38 1.92
CA GLY A 482 -20.69 -12.21 1.06
C GLY A 482 -19.35 -11.52 0.74
N ASP A 483 -19.34 -10.78 -0.37
CA ASP A 483 -18.19 -9.97 -0.76
C ASP A 483 -18.09 -8.65 0.04
N PRO A 484 -16.90 -8.06 0.13
CA PRO A 484 -16.66 -6.78 0.79
C PRO A 484 -17.33 -5.59 0.07
N GLY A 485 -18.64 -5.39 0.29
CA GLY A 485 -19.34 -4.14 -0.07
C GLY A 485 -18.91 -2.96 0.82
N GLY A 486 -18.98 -1.74 0.30
CA GLY A 486 -18.37 -0.50 0.87
C GLY A 486 -18.87 0.01 2.24
N ALA A 487 -19.54 -0.82 3.05
CA ALA A 487 -19.95 -0.57 4.43
C ALA A 487 -18.95 -1.14 5.47
N ILE A 488 -17.71 -1.37 5.05
CA ILE A 488 -16.60 -1.94 5.83
C ILE A 488 -15.92 -0.89 6.69
N HIS A 489 -15.55 -1.24 7.92
CA HIS A 489 -14.62 -0.47 8.74
C HIS A 489 -13.34 -1.28 8.99
N LEU A 490 -12.16 -0.64 8.93
CA LEU A 490 -10.88 -1.32 9.16
C LEU A 490 -10.50 -1.30 10.66
N PRO A 491 -10.33 -2.47 11.31
CA PRO A 491 -9.84 -2.51 12.69
C PRO A 491 -8.36 -2.12 12.76
N LEU A 492 -8.02 -1.21 13.66
CA LEU A 492 -6.67 -0.66 13.83
C LEU A 492 -5.80 -1.55 14.73
N ASP A 493 -4.47 -1.47 14.56
CA ASP A 493 -3.51 -2.16 15.43
C ASP A 493 -3.57 -1.60 16.86
N THR A 494 -3.70 -2.47 17.87
CA THR A 494 -3.90 -2.07 19.27
C THR A 494 -2.81 -2.63 20.19
N PRO A 495 -2.50 -1.95 21.33
CA PRO A 495 -1.53 -2.43 22.29
C PRO A 495 -1.96 -3.75 22.94
N VAL A 496 -1.00 -4.49 23.51
CA VAL A 496 -1.28 -5.61 24.41
C VAL A 496 -2.17 -5.14 25.57
N CYS A 497 -3.25 -5.87 25.87
CA CYS A 497 -4.15 -5.54 26.98
C CYS A 497 -3.61 -6.12 28.30
N PRO A 498 -3.97 -5.52 29.47
CA PRO A 498 -3.45 -5.95 30.78
C PRO A 498 -3.61 -7.45 31.06
N ALA A 499 -4.71 -8.07 30.63
CA ALA A 499 -4.92 -9.51 30.80
C ALA A 499 -3.96 -10.39 29.96
N CYS A 500 -3.51 -9.95 28.78
CA CYS A 500 -2.45 -10.65 28.04
C CYS A 500 -1.06 -10.40 28.63
N LEU A 501 -0.86 -9.24 29.28
CA LEU A 501 0.41 -8.91 29.93
C LEU A 501 0.58 -9.71 31.23
N ALA A 502 -0.48 -9.85 32.03
CA ALA A 502 -0.49 -10.69 33.24
C ALA A 502 -0.14 -12.15 32.93
N GLU A 503 -0.75 -12.76 31.92
CA GLU A 503 -0.41 -14.12 31.45
C GLU A 503 1.01 -14.23 30.88
N MET A 504 1.58 -13.15 30.36
CA MET A 504 2.99 -13.15 29.92
C MET A 504 3.94 -13.19 31.12
N HIS A 505 3.52 -12.69 32.28
CA HIS A 505 4.32 -12.58 33.49
C HIS A 505 4.11 -13.77 34.45
N ASP A 506 2.96 -14.44 34.41
CA ASP A 506 2.67 -15.64 35.21
C ASP A 506 3.50 -16.85 34.73
N PRO A 507 4.42 -17.41 35.55
CA PRO A 507 5.22 -18.58 35.17
C PRO A 507 4.41 -19.89 35.03
N GLN A 508 3.14 -19.91 35.43
CA GLN A 508 2.24 -21.06 35.26
C GLN A 508 1.41 -20.99 33.97
N ASP A 509 1.33 -19.83 33.30
CA ASP A 509 0.58 -19.72 32.04
C ASP A 509 1.45 -20.15 30.84
N ARG A 510 0.82 -20.89 29.91
CA ARG A 510 1.40 -21.33 28.62
C ARG A 510 1.80 -20.20 27.65
N HIS A 511 1.55 -18.93 28.00
CA HIS A 511 1.98 -17.73 27.30
C HIS A 511 3.09 -16.97 28.05
N HIS A 512 3.62 -17.52 29.15
CA HIS A 512 4.76 -16.95 29.87
C HIS A 512 5.90 -16.59 28.92
N GLY A 513 6.43 -15.37 29.05
CA GLY A 513 7.50 -14.86 28.20
C GLY A 513 7.19 -14.76 26.70
N TYR A 514 5.94 -14.98 26.24
CA TYR A 514 5.67 -15.15 24.81
C TYR A 514 5.50 -13.81 24.06
N PRO A 515 6.44 -13.42 23.17
CA PRO A 515 6.50 -12.06 22.56
C PRO A 515 5.34 -11.70 21.61
N PHE A 516 4.40 -12.61 21.36
CA PHE A 516 3.25 -12.42 20.47
C PHE A 516 1.89 -12.79 21.11
N THR A 517 1.80 -12.82 22.45
CA THR A 517 0.53 -13.12 23.15
C THR A 517 -0.53 -12.04 22.91
N HIS A 518 -1.68 -12.45 22.36
CA HIS A 518 -2.79 -11.57 21.99
C HIS A 518 -4.16 -12.28 22.18
N CYS A 519 -5.22 -11.48 22.31
CA CYS A 519 -6.63 -11.90 22.34
C CYS A 519 -7.46 -11.08 21.33
N ASP A 520 -8.79 -11.22 21.36
CA ASP A 520 -9.72 -10.48 20.51
C ASP A 520 -9.74 -8.96 20.78
N GLN A 521 -9.40 -8.52 22.00
CA GLN A 521 -9.34 -7.13 22.44
C GLN A 521 -7.95 -6.45 22.34
N CYS A 522 -6.93 -7.10 21.75
CA CYS A 522 -5.59 -6.52 21.60
C CYS A 522 -4.78 -7.05 20.39
N GLY A 523 -3.69 -6.34 20.06
CA GLY A 523 -2.67 -6.78 19.11
C GLY A 523 -2.88 -6.33 17.66
N PRO A 524 -2.15 -6.93 16.69
CA PRO A 524 -2.18 -6.52 15.30
C PRO A 524 -3.55 -6.77 14.65
N ARG A 525 -3.97 -5.83 13.81
CA ARG A 525 -5.17 -5.86 12.98
C ARG A 525 -4.81 -5.35 11.58
N TYR A 526 -4.75 -4.03 11.37
CA TYR A 526 -4.41 -3.43 10.08
C TYR A 526 -3.11 -3.99 9.49
N SER A 527 -2.02 -4.08 10.27
CA SER A 527 -0.72 -4.51 9.74
C SER A 527 -0.66 -5.98 9.27
N VAL A 528 -1.68 -6.80 9.58
CA VAL A 528 -1.74 -8.24 9.25
C VAL A 528 -2.94 -8.65 8.40
N ILE A 529 -3.86 -7.76 8.06
CA ILE A 529 -5.03 -8.08 7.20
C ILE A 529 -4.60 -8.22 5.75
N GLU A 530 -5.02 -9.30 5.09
CA GLU A 530 -4.83 -9.48 3.64
C GLU A 530 -6.10 -9.04 2.88
N ARG A 531 -7.27 -9.39 3.43
CA ARG A 531 -8.59 -9.03 2.89
C ARG A 531 -9.66 -9.26 3.96
N LEU A 532 -10.87 -8.78 3.72
CA LEU A 532 -12.00 -8.87 4.64
C LEU A 532 -13.07 -9.88 4.14
N PRO A 533 -14.08 -10.27 4.94
CA PRO A 533 -14.28 -10.04 6.38
C PRO A 533 -13.11 -10.50 7.26
N TYR A 534 -12.96 -9.95 8.46
CA TYR A 534 -11.82 -10.27 9.34
C TYR A 534 -11.86 -11.71 9.87
N ASP A 535 -10.88 -12.51 9.44
CA ASP A 535 -10.74 -13.95 9.71
C ASP A 535 -9.26 -14.35 9.58
N ARG A 536 -8.77 -15.29 10.40
CA ARG A 536 -7.36 -15.73 10.40
C ARG A 536 -6.90 -16.21 9.02
N ALA A 537 -7.78 -16.90 8.29
CA ALA A 537 -7.49 -17.38 6.93
C ALA A 537 -7.31 -16.24 5.89
N ARG A 538 -7.65 -15.00 6.26
CA ARG A 538 -7.51 -13.76 5.48
C ARG A 538 -6.55 -12.75 6.14
N THR A 539 -5.60 -13.26 6.92
CA THR A 539 -4.50 -12.49 7.55
C THR A 539 -3.16 -13.18 7.34
N SER A 540 -2.03 -12.50 7.62
CA SER A 540 -0.70 -13.13 7.61
C SER A 540 -0.54 -14.27 8.63
N LEU A 541 -1.43 -14.34 9.63
CA LEU A 541 -1.47 -15.40 10.62
C LEU A 541 -1.98 -16.75 10.07
N LYS A 542 -2.47 -16.79 8.83
CA LYS A 542 -2.82 -18.05 8.12
C LYS A 542 -1.64 -19.02 7.99
N ALA A 543 -0.40 -18.52 8.07
CA ALA A 543 0.83 -19.32 8.06
C ALA A 543 1.08 -20.10 9.37
N PHE A 544 0.27 -19.85 10.42
CA PHE A 544 0.45 -20.40 11.77
C PHE A 544 -0.78 -21.22 12.19
N PRO A 545 -0.85 -22.52 11.87
CA PRO A 545 -1.94 -23.40 12.30
C PRO A 545 -2.04 -23.50 13.82
N LEU A 546 -3.25 -23.57 14.36
CA LEU A 546 -3.46 -23.69 15.81
C LEU A 546 -3.11 -25.09 16.30
N CYS A 547 -2.28 -25.18 17.35
CA CYS A 547 -2.14 -26.42 18.12
C CYS A 547 -3.43 -26.75 18.90
N ARG A 548 -3.47 -27.93 19.51
CA ARG A 548 -4.63 -28.44 20.27
C ARG A 548 -5.15 -27.45 21.32
N GLU A 549 -4.26 -26.81 22.07
CA GLU A 549 -4.63 -25.94 23.18
C GLU A 549 -5.04 -24.53 22.68
N CYS A 550 -4.36 -23.97 21.69
CA CYS A 550 -4.85 -22.76 21.00
C CYS A 550 -6.21 -23.00 20.35
N ARG A 551 -6.43 -24.18 19.76
CA ARG A 551 -7.71 -24.55 19.15
C ARG A 551 -8.83 -24.57 20.20
N ARG A 552 -8.61 -25.24 21.34
CA ARG A 552 -9.55 -25.27 22.47
C ARG A 552 -9.97 -23.87 22.90
N GLU A 553 -9.01 -22.98 23.16
CA GLU A 553 -9.32 -21.59 23.55
C GLU A 553 -10.00 -20.76 22.46
N TYR A 554 -9.73 -21.06 21.18
CA TYR A 554 -10.38 -20.39 20.05
C TYR A 554 -11.83 -20.87 19.84
N GLU A 555 -12.14 -22.11 20.22
CA GLU A 555 -13.44 -22.80 20.05
C GLU A 555 -14.32 -22.78 21.31
N ASP A 556 -13.77 -22.49 22.50
CA ASP A 556 -14.48 -22.38 23.78
C ASP A 556 -15.13 -20.99 23.99
N PRO A 557 -16.47 -20.86 24.08
CA PRO A 557 -17.16 -19.59 24.28
C PRO A 557 -16.87 -18.87 25.60
N GLN A 558 -16.43 -19.60 26.63
CA GLN A 558 -16.08 -19.04 27.93
C GLN A 558 -14.67 -18.42 27.94
N ASN A 559 -13.81 -18.79 26.98
CA ASN A 559 -12.45 -18.30 26.94
C ASN A 559 -12.34 -16.86 26.40
N ARG A 560 -11.41 -16.08 26.96
CA ARG A 560 -11.09 -14.73 26.46
C ARG A 560 -10.42 -14.71 25.07
N ARG A 561 -9.96 -15.85 24.57
CA ARG A 561 -9.43 -16.03 23.21
C ARG A 561 -10.45 -16.63 22.22
N PHE A 562 -11.72 -16.76 22.60
CA PHE A 562 -12.78 -17.26 21.74
C PHE A 562 -12.87 -16.47 20.42
N HIS A 563 -12.73 -17.15 19.28
CA HIS A 563 -12.54 -16.54 17.96
C HIS A 563 -11.50 -15.39 17.87
N ALA A 564 -10.49 -15.36 18.74
CA ALA A 564 -9.38 -14.40 18.63
C ALA A 564 -8.50 -14.79 17.45
N GLN A 565 -8.69 -14.13 16.30
CA GLN A 565 -7.97 -14.44 15.06
C GLN A 565 -6.45 -14.26 15.21
N SER A 566 -6.04 -13.41 16.16
CA SER A 566 -4.67 -13.08 16.60
C SER A 566 -4.00 -14.14 17.50
N ILE A 567 -4.70 -15.21 17.92
CA ILE A 567 -4.19 -16.20 18.89
C ILE A 567 -2.88 -16.88 18.44
N GLY A 568 -1.98 -17.10 19.40
CA GLY A 568 -0.73 -17.85 19.23
C GLY A 568 -0.08 -18.15 20.58
N CYS A 569 0.85 -19.10 20.59
CA CYS A 569 1.61 -19.54 21.77
C CYS A 569 3.01 -20.03 21.33
N PRO A 570 3.95 -20.31 22.26
CA PRO A 570 5.30 -20.78 21.92
C PRO A 570 5.35 -22.06 21.08
N GLN A 571 4.29 -22.87 21.05
CA GLN A 571 4.20 -24.07 20.22
C GLN A 571 3.90 -23.75 18.74
N CYS A 572 2.90 -22.89 18.48
CA CYS A 572 2.24 -22.80 17.17
C CYS A 572 2.11 -21.40 16.57
N GLY A 573 2.50 -20.35 17.31
CA GLY A 573 2.51 -18.99 16.82
C GLY A 573 3.87 -18.56 16.26
N PRO A 574 4.03 -17.27 15.93
CA PRO A 574 5.29 -16.68 15.49
C PRO A 574 6.47 -16.91 16.44
N ARG A 575 7.68 -16.91 15.87
CA ARG A 575 8.97 -17.12 16.55
C ARG A 575 9.94 -15.96 16.30
N LEU A 576 10.87 -15.76 17.25
CA LEU A 576 11.98 -14.82 17.11
C LEU A 576 13.18 -15.46 16.41
N THR A 577 14.07 -14.64 15.85
CA THR A 577 15.41 -15.06 15.41
C THR A 577 16.36 -13.87 15.52
N PHE A 578 17.52 -14.07 16.13
CA PHE A 578 18.55 -13.05 16.26
C PHE A 578 19.67 -13.29 15.24
N VAL A 579 20.13 -12.23 14.58
CA VAL A 579 21.24 -12.26 13.62
C VAL A 579 22.23 -11.16 14.01
N GLU A 580 23.46 -11.56 14.34
CA GLU A 580 24.58 -10.66 14.59
C GLU A 580 25.14 -10.17 13.23
N GLY A 581 25.35 -8.87 13.01
CA GLY A 581 26.04 -8.28 11.83
C GLY A 581 25.45 -8.50 10.41
N GLY A 582 25.34 -7.43 9.61
CA GLY A 582 24.65 -7.44 8.31
C GLY A 582 25.43 -7.86 7.04
N VAL A 583 26.45 -8.72 7.13
CA VAL A 583 27.18 -9.31 5.98
C VAL A 583 27.54 -10.78 6.29
N GLU A 584 27.76 -11.60 5.27
CA GLU A 584 28.00 -13.05 5.39
C GLU A 584 29.10 -13.44 6.40
N GLY A 585 28.81 -14.44 7.25
CA GLY A 585 29.76 -15.05 8.20
C GLY A 585 29.27 -15.21 9.64
N ASN A 586 28.15 -14.57 10.01
CA ASN A 586 27.83 -14.34 11.42
C ASN A 586 26.86 -15.34 12.09
N ARG A 587 26.90 -15.32 13.42
CA ARG A 587 26.05 -16.05 14.36
C ARG A 587 24.57 -15.69 14.19
N THR A 588 23.78 -16.71 13.86
CA THR A 588 22.30 -16.67 13.87
C THR A 588 21.78 -17.56 15.00
N LEU A 589 20.86 -17.06 15.82
CA LEU A 589 20.18 -17.81 16.88
C LEU A 589 18.70 -17.96 16.49
N THR A 590 18.27 -19.20 16.26
CA THR A 590 16.90 -19.57 15.87
C THR A 590 16.03 -20.02 17.05
N ASP A 591 16.65 -20.30 18.21
CA ASP A 591 15.91 -20.50 19.45
C ASP A 591 15.34 -19.15 19.96
N PRO A 592 14.02 -19.05 20.26
CA PRO A 592 13.41 -17.77 20.61
C PRO A 592 13.90 -17.14 21.91
N GLU A 593 14.25 -17.94 22.91
CA GLU A 593 14.71 -17.46 24.22
C GLU A 593 16.14 -16.93 24.12
N GLN A 594 17.03 -17.70 23.48
CA GLN A 594 18.40 -17.26 23.18
C GLN A 594 18.43 -16.05 22.24
N ALA A 595 17.50 -15.96 21.27
CA ALA A 595 17.39 -14.81 20.39
C ALA A 595 16.98 -13.53 21.14
N LEU A 596 16.01 -13.63 22.06
CA LEU A 596 15.61 -12.52 22.92
C LEU A 596 16.74 -12.11 23.87
N ALA A 597 17.37 -13.07 24.55
CA ALA A 597 18.48 -12.83 25.47
C ALA A 597 19.69 -12.18 24.76
N ALA A 598 20.01 -12.60 23.53
CA ALA A 598 21.09 -11.99 22.74
C ALA A 598 20.77 -10.54 22.31
N ALA A 599 19.51 -10.22 22.00
CA ALA A 599 19.10 -8.85 21.70
C ALA A 599 19.14 -7.95 22.94
N ILE A 600 18.73 -8.47 24.11
CA ILE A 600 18.85 -7.79 25.40
C ILE A 600 20.33 -7.51 25.71
N ALA A 601 21.20 -8.53 25.61
CA ALA A 601 22.64 -8.37 25.81
C ALA A 601 23.23 -7.31 24.86
N ALA A 602 22.93 -7.39 23.56
CA ALA A 602 23.43 -6.42 22.59
C ALA A 602 22.99 -4.97 22.90
N LEU A 603 21.74 -4.75 23.33
CA LEU A 603 21.27 -3.43 23.76
C LEU A 603 21.96 -2.97 25.05
N ALA A 604 22.20 -3.87 26.00
CA ALA A 604 22.93 -3.57 27.24
C ALA A 604 24.42 -3.24 26.99
N ASP A 605 25.05 -3.87 25.99
CA ASP A 605 26.39 -3.56 25.49
C ASP A 605 26.46 -2.17 24.81
N GLY A 606 25.33 -1.49 24.59
CA GLY A 606 25.24 -0.24 23.85
C GLY A 606 25.24 -0.39 22.32
N ARG A 607 25.04 -1.61 21.79
CA ARG A 607 24.96 -1.87 20.34
C ARG A 607 23.60 -1.49 19.77
N ILE A 608 23.56 -1.19 18.47
CA ILE A 608 22.33 -0.80 17.77
C ILE A 608 21.65 -2.07 17.23
N VAL A 609 20.43 -2.36 17.70
CA VAL A 609 19.66 -3.54 17.27
C VAL A 609 18.45 -3.14 16.42
N ALA A 610 18.30 -3.73 15.24
CA ALA A 610 17.12 -3.57 14.41
C ALA A 610 16.03 -4.58 14.84
N VAL A 611 15.04 -4.13 15.62
CA VAL A 611 13.97 -4.95 16.20
C VAL A 611 12.71 -4.90 15.33
N LYS A 612 12.14 -6.05 14.98
CA LYS A 612 10.88 -6.14 14.20
C LYS A 612 9.65 -5.98 15.11
N GLY A 613 8.94 -4.86 14.97
CA GLY A 613 7.73 -4.52 15.71
C GLY A 613 6.43 -4.91 14.99
N VAL A 614 5.35 -4.16 15.24
CA VAL A 614 4.01 -4.44 14.68
C VAL A 614 3.82 -3.89 13.26
N GLY A 615 4.28 -2.66 13.00
CA GLY A 615 4.13 -1.96 11.72
C GLY A 615 5.40 -1.92 10.86
N GLY A 616 6.54 -2.33 11.41
CA GLY A 616 7.84 -2.35 10.73
C GLY A 616 8.96 -2.58 11.74
N TYR A 617 10.20 -2.34 11.33
CA TYR A 617 11.36 -2.39 12.22
C TYR A 617 11.58 -1.03 12.92
N HIS A 618 12.09 -1.08 14.14
CA HIS A 618 12.75 0.03 14.83
C HIS A 618 14.26 -0.21 14.83
N LEU A 619 15.05 0.87 14.78
CA LEU A 619 16.43 0.86 15.25
C LEU A 619 16.39 1.23 16.73
N MET A 620 16.85 0.31 17.58
CA MET A 620 16.90 0.47 19.03
C MET A 620 18.35 0.54 19.53
N ALA A 621 18.56 1.37 20.56
CA ALA A 621 19.82 1.58 21.26
C ALA A 621 19.52 2.21 22.63
N ASP A 622 20.45 2.12 23.58
CA ASP A 622 20.32 2.77 24.89
C ASP A 622 20.23 4.31 24.75
N ALA A 623 19.17 4.92 25.30
CA ALA A 623 18.95 6.37 25.22
C ALA A 623 19.79 7.17 26.24
N GLY A 624 20.43 6.50 27.20
CA GLY A 624 21.40 7.07 28.15
C GLY A 624 22.85 6.85 27.74
N ASN A 625 23.13 6.36 26.53
CA ASN A 625 24.49 6.07 26.06
C ASN A 625 24.92 7.05 24.93
N PRO A 626 25.76 8.07 25.22
CA PRO A 626 26.12 9.07 24.22
C PRO A 626 26.89 8.51 23.03
N ALA A 627 27.70 7.45 23.23
CA ALA A 627 28.44 6.80 22.15
C ALA A 627 27.48 6.06 21.19
N ALA A 628 26.54 5.29 21.73
CA ALA A 628 25.53 4.58 20.93
C ALA A 628 24.67 5.57 20.11
N LEU A 629 24.29 6.71 20.70
CA LEU A 629 23.55 7.76 20.01
C LEU A 629 24.39 8.44 18.91
N ALA A 630 25.66 8.75 19.17
CA ALA A 630 26.56 9.32 18.17
C ALA A 630 26.70 8.39 16.95
N THR A 631 27.02 7.12 17.18
CA THR A 631 27.12 6.09 16.14
C THR A 631 25.80 5.88 15.39
N LEU A 632 24.65 5.92 16.09
CA LEU A 632 23.33 5.84 15.44
C LEU A 632 23.05 7.05 14.54
N ARG A 633 23.43 8.26 14.95
CA ARG A 633 23.26 9.48 14.14
C ARG A 633 24.17 9.50 12.92
N GLU A 634 25.42 9.11 13.09
CA GLU A 634 26.42 8.97 12.03
C GLU A 634 25.93 7.96 10.98
N ARG A 635 25.76 6.69 11.37
CA ARG A 635 25.39 5.61 10.43
C ARG A 635 24.03 5.87 9.76
N LYS A 636 23.04 6.40 10.48
CA LYS A 636 21.72 6.77 9.92
C LYS A 636 21.72 8.09 9.14
N HIS A 637 22.83 8.81 9.08
CA HIS A 637 22.97 10.11 8.42
C HIS A 637 21.92 11.14 8.93
N ARG A 638 21.68 11.14 10.25
CA ARG A 638 20.61 11.89 10.93
C ARG A 638 21.18 12.75 12.07
N PRO A 639 21.92 13.84 11.78
CA PRO A 639 22.66 14.58 12.82
C PRO A 639 21.77 15.31 13.83
N HIS A 640 20.65 15.91 13.40
CA HIS A 640 19.82 16.72 14.33
C HIS A 640 18.40 16.20 14.54
N LYS A 641 17.76 15.55 13.54
CA LYS A 641 16.33 15.17 13.64
C LYS A 641 16.09 14.31 14.90
N PRO A 642 15.22 14.72 15.85
CA PRO A 642 15.08 14.06 17.15
C PRO A 642 14.77 12.57 17.05
N PHE A 643 15.19 11.80 18.04
CA PHE A 643 14.78 10.41 18.19
C PHE A 643 13.53 10.30 19.06
N ALA A 644 12.71 9.27 18.79
CA ALA A 644 11.67 8.84 19.70
C ALA A 644 12.27 7.84 20.69
N VAL A 645 11.85 7.90 21.95
CA VAL A 645 12.36 7.11 23.07
C VAL A 645 11.22 6.28 23.65
N MET A 646 11.38 4.95 23.64
CA MET A 646 10.46 4.05 24.32
C MET A 646 10.91 3.87 25.77
N VAL A 647 10.02 4.13 26.72
CA VAL A 647 10.31 4.01 28.16
C VAL A 647 9.65 2.77 28.76
N PRO A 648 10.26 2.11 29.77
CA PRO A 648 9.63 1.00 30.48
C PRO A 648 8.30 1.38 31.12
N TRP A 649 7.37 0.43 31.16
CA TRP A 649 6.12 0.56 31.93
C TRP A 649 6.43 0.38 33.43
N GLN A 650 6.38 1.45 34.22
CA GLN A 650 6.67 1.43 35.67
C GLN A 650 5.74 2.36 36.45
N GLY A 651 5.49 2.04 37.71
CA GLY A 651 4.46 2.67 38.55
C GLY A 651 3.04 2.15 38.27
N GLU A 652 2.09 2.51 39.13
CA GLU A 652 0.69 2.02 39.09
C GLU A 652 -0.03 2.32 37.77
N ASP A 653 0.31 3.43 37.12
CA ASP A 653 -0.26 3.86 35.83
C ASP A 653 0.70 3.66 34.63
N GLY A 654 1.89 3.10 34.86
CA GLY A 654 2.92 2.91 33.83
C GLY A 654 3.72 4.16 33.45
N LEU A 655 3.49 5.32 34.09
CA LEU A 655 4.07 6.61 33.69
C LEU A 655 5.21 7.11 34.61
N GLU A 656 5.72 6.29 35.54
CA GLU A 656 6.75 6.74 36.49
C GLU A 656 8.04 7.21 35.79
N VAL A 657 8.54 6.45 34.81
CA VAL A 657 9.74 6.81 34.03
C VAL A 657 9.50 8.10 33.22
N VAL A 658 8.28 8.32 32.72
CA VAL A 658 7.94 9.57 32.01
C VAL A 658 8.06 10.76 32.94
N ARG A 659 7.51 10.68 34.16
CA ARG A 659 7.59 11.74 35.19
C ARG A 659 9.02 12.04 35.64
N ARG A 660 9.91 11.05 35.59
CA ARG A 660 11.33 11.19 35.97
C ARG A 660 12.11 12.04 34.96
N HIS A 661 11.81 11.92 33.67
CA HIS A 661 12.56 12.61 32.61
C HIS A 661 11.86 13.85 32.04
N ALA A 662 10.52 13.91 32.08
CA ALA A 662 9.75 14.91 31.34
C ALA A 662 8.57 15.50 32.15
N ARG A 663 8.09 16.67 31.72
CA ARG A 663 6.90 17.31 32.28
C ARG A 663 5.64 16.65 31.71
N LEU A 664 4.99 15.81 32.51
CA LEU A 664 3.77 15.09 32.15
C LEU A 664 2.53 15.97 32.35
N ASP A 665 1.97 16.54 31.28
CA ASP A 665 0.66 17.18 31.32
C ASP A 665 -0.49 16.15 31.12
N PRO A 666 -1.74 16.45 31.53
CA PRO A 666 -2.84 15.48 31.49
C PRO A 666 -3.24 15.01 30.08
N ALA A 667 -3.18 15.89 29.08
CA ALA A 667 -3.56 15.55 27.71
C ALA A 667 -2.48 14.69 27.03
N ALA A 668 -1.21 14.94 27.37
CA ALA A 668 -0.09 14.11 26.98
C ALA A 668 -0.13 12.73 27.65
N ALA A 669 -0.51 12.67 28.93
CA ALA A 669 -0.73 11.41 29.66
C ALA A 669 -1.86 10.58 29.03
N GLU A 670 -3.02 11.19 28.77
CA GLU A 670 -4.16 10.56 28.09
C GLU A 670 -3.75 9.99 26.73
N ALA A 671 -3.07 10.79 25.90
CA ALA A 671 -2.62 10.37 24.57
C ALA A 671 -1.59 9.24 24.61
N LEU A 672 -0.68 9.24 25.58
CA LEU A 672 0.33 8.20 25.75
C LEU A 672 -0.26 6.89 26.31
N LEU A 673 -1.37 6.98 27.06
CA LEU A 673 -2.13 5.83 27.57
C LEU A 673 -3.19 5.28 26.59
N ALA A 674 -3.58 6.05 25.58
CA ALA A 674 -4.61 5.69 24.61
C ALA A 674 -4.31 4.40 23.81
N ASP A 675 -5.36 3.80 23.23
CA ASP A 675 -5.27 2.60 22.37
C ASP A 675 -4.43 2.82 21.08
N GLU A 676 -4.06 4.07 20.75
CA GLU A 676 -3.11 4.37 19.68
C GLU A 676 -1.64 4.07 20.09
N ARG A 677 -1.27 4.34 21.35
CA ARG A 677 0.14 4.39 21.83
C ARG A 677 1.07 5.14 20.85
N PRO A 678 0.80 6.43 20.57
CA PRO A 678 1.65 7.24 19.70
C PRO A 678 2.95 7.63 20.41
N VAL A 679 3.88 8.21 19.64
CA VAL A 679 4.92 9.08 20.19
C VAL A 679 4.26 10.39 20.60
N VAL A 680 4.36 10.78 21.86
CA VAL A 680 3.91 12.08 22.36
C VAL A 680 5.14 12.93 22.66
N LEU A 681 5.16 14.17 22.19
CA LEU A 681 6.22 15.12 22.53
C LEU A 681 5.99 15.69 23.94
N PHE A 682 7.03 15.70 24.78
CA PHE A 682 7.01 16.24 26.13
C PHE A 682 8.16 17.22 26.34
N PRO A 683 7.93 18.38 27.00
CA PRO A 683 9.01 19.22 27.50
C PRO A 683 9.84 18.48 28.54
N LEU A 684 11.16 18.54 28.41
CA LEU A 684 12.10 17.95 29.36
C LEU A 684 12.04 18.65 30.73
N ARG A 685 12.48 17.94 31.77
CA ARG A 685 12.83 18.56 33.04
C ARG A 685 14.27 19.08 33.02
N ALA A 686 14.62 20.02 33.89
CA ALA A 686 16.02 20.49 34.01
C ALA A 686 16.97 19.39 34.53
N ASP A 687 16.45 18.46 35.34
CA ASP A 687 17.12 17.32 35.95
C ASP A 687 16.90 16.00 35.17
N HIS A 688 16.56 16.07 33.87
CA HIS A 688 16.02 14.94 33.12
C HIS A 688 16.95 13.72 32.95
N GLY A 689 18.27 13.87 33.01
CA GLY A 689 19.21 12.74 32.96
C GLY A 689 19.11 11.86 31.70
N LEU A 690 18.63 12.40 30.58
CA LEU A 690 18.71 11.77 29.25
C LEU A 690 19.79 12.46 28.42
N GLU A 691 20.34 11.77 27.43
CA GLU A 691 21.38 12.34 26.59
C GLU A 691 20.88 13.48 25.69
N ALA A 692 21.61 14.60 25.67
CA ALA A 692 21.31 15.73 24.79
C ALA A 692 21.37 15.34 23.29
N GLY A 693 22.09 14.26 22.99
CA GLY A 693 22.11 13.61 21.68
C GLY A 693 20.75 13.09 21.19
N LEU A 694 19.70 13.03 22.01
CA LEU A 694 18.37 12.60 21.60
C LEU A 694 17.60 13.65 20.79
N ALA A 695 17.67 14.92 21.18
CA ALA A 695 17.00 16.05 20.52
C ALA A 695 17.92 17.30 20.46
N PRO A 696 19.01 17.29 19.67
CA PRO A 696 20.03 18.34 19.71
C PRO A 696 19.49 19.76 19.46
N GLY A 697 19.55 20.59 20.50
CA GLY A 697 19.13 22.00 20.45
C GLY A 697 17.60 22.21 20.54
N LEU A 698 16.87 21.28 21.15
CA LEU A 698 15.45 21.39 21.50
C LEU A 698 15.23 21.04 22.98
N ASP A 699 14.12 21.52 23.54
CA ASP A 699 13.64 21.26 24.90
C ASP A 699 12.62 20.11 24.99
N GLU A 700 12.02 19.69 23.87
CA GLU A 700 11.08 18.57 23.80
C GLU A 700 11.71 17.24 23.35
N VAL A 701 11.28 16.13 23.97
CA VAL A 701 11.59 14.76 23.53
C VAL A 701 10.31 13.99 23.18
N GLY A 702 10.35 13.15 22.14
CA GLY A 702 9.24 12.27 21.79
C GLY A 702 9.31 10.95 22.55
N VAL A 703 8.31 10.67 23.40
CA VAL A 703 8.23 9.44 24.20
C VAL A 703 7.08 8.55 23.70
N LEU A 704 7.29 7.24 23.66
CA LEU A 704 6.21 6.25 23.53
C LEU A 704 6.34 5.14 24.59
N LEU A 705 5.24 4.45 24.87
CA LEU A 705 5.24 3.28 25.77
C LEU A 705 5.34 1.97 24.97
N PRO A 706 5.77 0.85 25.60
CA PRO A 706 5.63 -0.47 25.01
C PRO A 706 4.17 -0.75 24.66
N TYR A 707 3.98 -1.34 23.48
CA TYR A 707 2.66 -1.67 22.93
C TYR A 707 2.56 -3.11 22.40
N ALA A 708 3.70 -3.76 22.17
CA ALA A 708 3.77 -5.18 21.80
C ALA A 708 4.39 -5.97 22.96
N PRO A 709 4.05 -7.26 23.16
CA PRO A 709 4.62 -8.06 24.24
C PRO A 709 6.16 -8.16 24.14
N LEU A 710 6.71 -8.23 22.91
CA LEU A 710 8.15 -8.09 22.67
C LEU A 710 8.77 -6.81 23.24
N HIS A 711 8.07 -5.67 23.22
CA HIS A 711 8.61 -4.39 23.71
C HIS A 711 8.62 -4.36 25.24
N HIS A 712 7.64 -4.99 25.89
CA HIS A 712 7.62 -5.21 27.33
C HIS A 712 8.83 -6.05 27.76
N LEU A 713 8.99 -7.25 27.19
CA LEU A 713 10.08 -8.17 27.50
C LEU A 713 11.48 -7.55 27.35
N LEU A 714 11.68 -6.69 26.35
CA LEU A 714 12.95 -5.96 26.19
C LEU A 714 13.16 -4.91 27.29
N LEU A 715 12.15 -4.06 27.56
CA LEU A 715 12.27 -2.92 28.48
C LEU A 715 12.21 -3.30 29.96
N GLU A 716 11.52 -4.39 30.31
CA GLU A 716 11.42 -4.89 31.68
C GLU A 716 12.76 -5.48 32.16
N VAL A 717 13.50 -6.17 31.28
CA VAL A 717 14.85 -6.69 31.60
C VAL A 717 15.94 -5.61 31.51
N LEU A 718 15.84 -4.67 30.55
CA LEU A 718 16.82 -3.59 30.40
C LEU A 718 16.64 -2.44 31.41
N ALA A 719 15.42 -2.31 31.98
CA ALA A 719 15.01 -1.36 33.00
C ALA A 719 15.33 0.13 32.73
N ARG A 720 15.51 0.51 31.46
CA ARG A 720 15.95 1.85 31.03
C ARG A 720 15.25 2.34 29.76
N PRO A 721 15.20 3.65 29.48
CA PRO A 721 14.75 4.19 28.21
C PRO A 721 15.62 3.74 27.03
N LEU A 722 14.98 3.38 25.91
CA LEU A 722 15.66 3.03 24.66
C LEU A 722 15.22 3.99 23.54
N VAL A 723 16.11 4.35 22.63
CA VAL A 723 15.68 4.88 21.33
C VAL A 723 14.84 3.83 20.62
N ALA A 724 13.74 4.24 20.00
CA ALA A 724 12.90 3.40 19.14
C ALA A 724 12.50 4.19 17.89
N THR A 725 13.48 4.41 17.00
CA THR A 725 13.27 5.21 15.78
C THR A 725 12.94 4.30 14.59
N SER A 726 11.99 4.71 13.74
CA SER A 726 11.64 4.04 12.47
C SER A 726 12.88 3.52 11.72
N ALA A 727 12.92 2.24 11.36
CA ALA A 727 14.06 1.70 10.63
C ALA A 727 13.92 1.98 9.13
N ASN A 728 14.44 3.12 8.70
CA ASN A 728 14.49 3.59 7.33
C ASN A 728 15.79 4.36 7.05
N VAL A 729 16.25 4.29 5.80
CA VAL A 729 17.19 5.26 5.23
C VAL A 729 16.44 6.60 5.09
N ALA A 730 17.12 7.73 5.30
CA ALA A 730 16.47 9.04 5.41
C ALA A 730 15.56 9.38 4.21
N GLY A 731 14.27 9.59 4.48
CA GLY A 731 13.25 9.92 3.48
C GLY A 731 12.54 8.72 2.84
N GLU A 732 13.04 7.49 3.00
CA GLU A 732 12.34 6.28 2.55
C GLU A 732 11.26 5.83 3.56
N PRO A 733 10.28 4.99 3.17
CA PRO A 733 9.31 4.39 4.09
C PRO A 733 9.96 3.45 5.11
N ILE A 734 9.26 3.18 6.22
CA ILE A 734 9.64 2.14 7.19
C ILE A 734 9.89 0.78 6.49
N ILE A 735 10.92 0.06 6.93
CA ILE A 735 11.21 -1.30 6.45
C ILE A 735 10.40 -2.29 7.30
N ALA A 736 9.86 -3.35 6.67
CA ALA A 736 9.07 -4.39 7.34
C ALA A 736 9.44 -5.82 6.89
N ASP A 737 10.02 -5.97 5.70
CA ASP A 737 10.61 -7.22 5.22
C ASP A 737 11.98 -7.51 5.88
N ARG A 738 12.34 -8.80 6.00
CA ARG A 738 13.61 -9.26 6.57
C ARG A 738 14.80 -9.01 5.65
N ALA A 739 14.75 -9.45 4.39
CA ALA A 739 15.89 -9.33 3.48
C ALA A 739 16.21 -7.86 3.17
N MET A 740 15.18 -7.02 3.04
CA MET A 740 15.33 -5.57 2.92
C MET A 740 15.91 -4.92 4.17
N ALA A 741 15.58 -5.42 5.38
CA ALA A 741 16.17 -4.92 6.62
C ALA A 741 17.67 -5.25 6.69
N GLU A 742 18.05 -6.51 6.49
CA GLU A 742 19.45 -6.95 6.45
C GLU A 742 20.24 -6.14 5.40
N GLN A 743 19.75 -6.07 4.16
CA GLN A 743 20.40 -5.38 3.05
C GLN A 743 20.56 -3.86 3.26
N ARG A 744 19.54 -3.16 3.78
CA ARG A 744 19.55 -1.69 3.89
C ARG A 744 20.04 -1.16 5.24
N LEU A 745 19.91 -1.93 6.30
CA LEU A 745 20.26 -1.52 7.67
C LEU A 745 21.53 -2.19 8.19
N GLY A 746 22.13 -3.15 7.47
CA GLY A 746 23.37 -3.83 7.87
C GLY A 746 24.61 -2.95 7.99
N ARG A 747 24.52 -1.67 7.60
CA ARG A 747 25.52 -0.61 7.85
C ARG A 747 25.14 0.34 9.00
N VAL A 748 24.02 0.09 9.67
CA VAL A 748 23.43 0.95 10.72
C VAL A 748 23.28 0.19 12.02
N ALA A 749 22.61 -0.97 11.97
CA ALA A 749 22.47 -1.89 13.08
C ALA A 749 23.63 -2.88 13.15
N ASP A 750 24.12 -3.14 14.36
CA ASP A 750 25.12 -4.16 14.67
C ASP A 750 24.49 -5.56 14.76
N ALA A 751 23.18 -5.64 15.00
CA ALA A 751 22.41 -6.89 15.02
C ALA A 751 20.92 -6.68 14.68
N PHE A 752 20.22 -7.77 14.41
CA PHE A 752 18.80 -7.80 14.08
C PHE A 752 18.03 -8.76 15.00
N LEU A 753 16.86 -8.34 15.48
CA LEU A 753 15.88 -9.22 16.11
C LEU A 753 14.66 -9.32 15.20
N HIS A 754 14.61 -10.40 14.42
CA HIS A 754 13.55 -10.70 13.47
C HIS A 754 12.40 -11.48 14.12
N HIS A 755 11.25 -11.47 13.45
CA HIS A 755 10.21 -12.48 13.65
C HIS A 755 9.63 -12.94 12.32
N ASP A 756 9.17 -14.19 12.27
CA ASP A 756 8.62 -14.84 11.07
C ASP A 756 7.24 -14.30 10.62
N ARG A 757 6.39 -13.81 11.54
CA ARG A 757 5.10 -13.17 11.21
C ARG A 757 5.26 -12.10 10.10
N PRO A 758 4.59 -12.22 8.95
CA PRO A 758 4.61 -11.18 7.92
C PRO A 758 3.83 -9.94 8.35
N ILE A 759 4.36 -8.76 8.00
CA ILE A 759 3.68 -7.46 8.10
C ILE A 759 3.25 -7.13 6.67
N LEU A 760 1.94 -7.08 6.40
CA LEU A 760 1.38 -6.89 5.07
C LEU A 760 1.24 -5.41 4.72
N HIS A 761 0.89 -4.60 5.71
CA HIS A 761 0.73 -3.15 5.58
C HIS A 761 1.68 -2.45 6.54
N PRO A 762 2.87 -2.03 6.05
CA PRO A 762 3.84 -1.30 6.84
C PRO A 762 3.25 0.03 7.33
N VAL A 763 3.47 0.36 8.59
CA VAL A 763 2.89 1.54 9.22
C VAL A 763 3.84 2.09 10.29
N ASP A 764 4.17 3.38 10.15
CA ASP A 764 4.94 4.16 11.11
C ASP A 764 4.13 4.44 12.39
N ASP A 765 4.79 4.59 13.55
CA ASP A 765 4.10 5.02 14.78
C ASP A 765 3.53 6.45 14.64
N GLY A 766 2.31 6.67 15.15
CA GLY A 766 1.70 8.00 15.22
C GLY A 766 2.54 8.98 16.05
N VAL A 767 2.41 10.28 15.81
CA VAL A 767 3.09 11.34 16.57
C VAL A 767 2.11 12.44 16.95
N ARG A 768 2.07 12.83 18.22
CA ARG A 768 1.22 13.92 18.76
C ARG A 768 2.05 14.94 19.56
N ARG A 769 1.61 16.19 19.59
CA ARG A 769 2.15 17.27 20.43
C ARG A 769 1.02 17.87 21.28
N PRO A 770 1.18 18.04 22.59
CA PRO A 770 0.27 18.82 23.42
C PRO A 770 0.30 20.30 22.99
N ILE A 771 -0.83 20.81 22.48
CA ILE A 771 -1.01 22.22 22.09
C ILE A 771 -2.42 22.64 22.50
N ALA A 772 -2.52 23.65 23.36
CA ALA A 772 -3.77 24.17 23.93
C ALA A 772 -4.62 23.07 24.57
N GLY A 773 -4.06 22.38 25.57
CA GLY A 773 -4.76 21.37 26.37
C GLY A 773 -5.20 20.11 25.61
N ARG A 774 -4.77 19.91 24.36
CA ARG A 774 -5.10 18.75 23.52
C ARG A 774 -3.86 18.17 22.85
N ALA A 775 -3.76 16.85 22.77
CA ALA A 775 -2.66 16.16 22.08
C ALA A 775 -2.93 16.05 20.57
N ARG A 776 -2.61 17.11 19.83
CA ARG A 776 -2.90 17.25 18.39
C ARG A 776 -1.90 16.42 17.55
N PRO A 777 -2.34 15.72 16.50
CA PRO A 777 -1.46 14.85 15.72
C PRO A 777 -0.54 15.67 14.80
N LEU A 778 0.75 15.35 14.82
CA LEU A 778 1.73 15.81 13.84
C LEU A 778 1.88 14.80 12.68
N ARG A 779 1.60 13.52 12.96
CA ARG A 779 1.63 12.39 12.02
C ARG A 779 0.64 11.32 12.46
N LEU A 780 -0.24 10.88 11.56
CA LEU A 780 -1.10 9.71 11.79
C LEU A 780 -0.39 8.41 11.37
N GLY A 781 -0.67 7.32 12.07
CA GLY A 781 0.10 6.08 11.95
C GLY A 781 -0.54 4.90 12.67
N ARG A 782 0.27 3.99 13.21
CA ARG A 782 -0.19 2.77 13.88
C ARG A 782 -1.15 3.12 15.02
N GLY A 783 -2.37 2.59 14.97
CA GLY A 783 -3.41 2.83 15.97
C GLY A 783 -4.30 4.07 15.73
N SER A 784 -3.96 4.93 14.76
CA SER A 784 -4.78 6.07 14.32
C SER A 784 -5.13 6.08 12.83
N SER A 785 -4.37 5.35 12.01
CA SER A 785 -4.57 5.20 10.56
C SER A 785 -4.80 3.74 10.15
N PRO A 786 -5.58 3.47 9.09
CA PRO A 786 -6.29 4.45 8.26
C PRO A 786 -7.45 5.14 9.01
N LEU A 787 -7.52 6.47 8.89
CA LEU A 787 -8.45 7.30 9.64
C LEU A 787 -9.75 7.47 8.86
N GLU A 788 -10.86 7.04 9.44
CA GLU A 788 -12.19 7.16 8.83
C GLU A 788 -12.95 8.41 9.32
N LEU A 789 -13.49 9.18 8.38
CA LEU A 789 -14.41 10.31 8.59
C LEU A 789 -15.74 10.06 7.84
N GLU A 790 -16.79 10.76 8.28
CA GLU A 790 -18.07 10.83 7.57
C GLU A 790 -18.23 12.24 6.95
N LEU A 791 -18.72 12.28 5.71
CA LEU A 791 -19.07 13.48 4.97
C LEU A 791 -20.55 13.80 5.22
N PRO A 792 -20.95 15.07 5.36
CA PRO A 792 -22.35 15.44 5.60
C PRO A 792 -23.23 15.31 4.35
N TRP A 793 -22.62 15.12 3.18
CA TRP A 793 -23.28 14.92 1.90
C TRP A 793 -22.85 13.58 1.28
N ARG A 794 -23.66 13.07 0.36
CA ARG A 794 -23.37 11.86 -0.41
C ARG A 794 -22.57 12.23 -1.67
N LEU A 795 -21.48 11.52 -1.96
CA LEU A 795 -20.73 11.66 -3.20
C LEU A 795 -21.39 10.86 -4.34
N PRO A 796 -21.61 11.46 -5.54
CA PRO A 796 -22.25 10.79 -6.67
C PRO A 796 -21.33 9.76 -7.39
N ARG A 797 -20.04 9.73 -7.05
CA ARG A 797 -19.01 8.83 -7.58
C ARG A 797 -17.86 8.68 -6.59
N ALA A 798 -17.05 7.64 -6.72
CA ALA A 798 -15.88 7.45 -5.87
C ALA A 798 -14.72 8.37 -6.28
N VAL A 799 -13.98 8.88 -5.29
CA VAL A 799 -12.95 9.92 -5.45
C VAL A 799 -11.67 9.54 -4.71
N LEU A 800 -10.52 9.75 -5.36
CA LEU A 800 -9.19 9.61 -4.77
C LEU A 800 -8.50 10.98 -4.73
N ALA A 801 -8.20 11.50 -3.55
CA ALA A 801 -7.35 12.66 -3.38
C ALA A 801 -5.91 12.24 -3.06
N VAL A 802 -4.95 12.72 -3.85
CA VAL A 802 -3.55 12.25 -3.82
C VAL A 802 -2.61 13.06 -2.93
N GLY A 803 -3.12 14.10 -2.27
CA GLY A 803 -2.36 14.89 -1.29
C GLY A 803 -1.22 15.71 -1.91
N ALA A 804 -0.31 16.14 -1.03
CA ALA A 804 0.87 16.91 -1.36
C ALA A 804 2.14 16.03 -1.54
N GLN A 805 3.24 16.68 -1.87
CA GLN A 805 4.56 16.06 -2.04
C GLN A 805 5.25 15.68 -0.72
N GLN A 806 5.02 16.45 0.34
CA GLN A 806 5.61 16.27 1.66
C GLN A 806 4.64 15.56 2.60
N LYS A 807 5.18 14.87 3.62
CA LYS A 807 4.48 14.12 4.67
C LYS A 807 3.35 13.21 4.16
N SER A 808 3.47 12.73 2.93
CA SER A 808 2.36 12.47 2.03
C SER A 808 1.36 11.43 2.55
N THR A 809 0.09 11.65 2.23
CA THR A 809 -1.06 10.80 2.51
C THR A 809 -1.99 10.77 1.30
N VAL A 810 -2.75 9.69 1.13
CA VAL A 810 -3.81 9.58 0.13
C VAL A 810 -5.14 9.39 0.82
N CYS A 811 -6.21 9.89 0.21
CA CYS A 811 -7.54 9.93 0.80
C CYS A 811 -8.56 9.38 -0.21
N LEU A 812 -9.29 8.33 0.18
CA LEU A 812 -10.29 7.66 -0.65
C LEU A 812 -11.69 7.97 -0.09
N ALA A 813 -12.57 8.51 -0.92
CA ALA A 813 -13.92 8.93 -0.51
C ALA A 813 -14.99 8.37 -1.46
N TRP A 814 -16.12 7.94 -0.90
CA TRP A 814 -17.26 7.37 -1.62
C TRP A 814 -18.52 7.45 -0.74
N GLU A 815 -19.71 7.57 -1.34
CA GLU A 815 -20.95 7.72 -0.58
C GLU A 815 -20.83 8.87 0.47
N THR A 816 -21.19 8.66 1.73
CA THR A 816 -20.94 9.63 2.84
C THR A 816 -19.60 9.40 3.55
N ARG A 817 -18.64 8.69 2.95
CA ARG A 817 -17.43 8.21 3.66
C ARG A 817 -16.15 8.76 3.07
N LEU A 818 -15.17 8.96 3.95
CA LEU A 818 -13.82 9.40 3.62
C LEU A 818 -12.81 8.62 4.47
N VAL A 819 -11.76 8.09 3.85
CA VAL A 819 -10.69 7.36 4.54
C VAL A 819 -9.32 7.88 4.14
N LEU A 820 -8.58 8.37 5.14
CA LEU A 820 -7.22 8.87 5.03
C LEU A 820 -6.20 7.75 5.32
N SER A 821 -5.16 7.65 4.48
CA SER A 821 -4.09 6.64 4.64
C SER A 821 -3.25 6.84 5.90
N PRO A 822 -2.44 5.84 6.29
CA PRO A 822 -1.24 6.08 7.06
C PRO A 822 -0.29 7.05 6.34
N HIS A 823 0.62 7.65 7.09
CA HIS A 823 1.72 8.47 6.54
C HIS A 823 2.64 7.65 5.62
N ILE A 824 2.90 8.15 4.42
CA ILE A 824 3.72 7.50 3.38
C ILE A 824 5.15 8.07 3.36
N GLY A 825 5.32 9.37 3.64
CA GLY A 825 6.60 10.08 3.66
C GLY A 825 6.81 11.05 2.49
N GLU A 826 8.06 11.39 2.22
CA GLU A 826 8.42 12.36 1.16
C GLU A 826 8.46 11.70 -0.22
N LEU A 827 7.64 12.17 -1.17
CA LEU A 827 7.57 11.59 -2.53
C LEU A 827 8.77 11.93 -3.43
N SER A 828 9.93 12.23 -2.85
CA SER A 828 11.19 12.54 -3.57
C SER A 828 11.96 11.28 -3.97
N ALA A 829 11.86 10.20 -3.18
CA ALA A 829 12.56 8.95 -3.42
C ALA A 829 11.67 7.89 -4.09
N LEU A 830 12.23 7.12 -5.03
CA LEU A 830 11.50 6.08 -5.78
C LEU A 830 10.82 5.04 -4.87
N ARG A 831 11.46 4.64 -3.77
CA ARG A 831 10.86 3.68 -2.81
C ARG A 831 9.61 4.24 -2.13
N THR A 832 9.56 5.55 -1.89
CA THR A 832 8.40 6.26 -1.32
C THR A 832 7.30 6.43 -2.37
N GLN A 833 7.66 6.75 -3.61
CA GLN A 833 6.74 6.81 -4.76
C GLN A 833 6.07 5.44 -5.04
N GLN A 834 6.83 4.34 -4.96
CA GLN A 834 6.29 2.98 -5.04
C GLN A 834 5.41 2.61 -3.84
N ALA A 835 5.71 3.10 -2.63
CA ALA A 835 4.86 2.89 -1.46
C ALA A 835 3.55 3.67 -1.56
N PHE A 836 3.59 4.89 -2.09
CA PHE A 836 2.43 5.72 -2.42
C PHE A 836 1.47 4.99 -3.39
N ALA A 837 1.98 4.47 -4.51
CA ALA A 837 1.16 3.69 -5.45
C ALA A 837 0.53 2.44 -4.79
N ARG A 838 1.33 1.64 -4.07
CA ARG A 838 0.82 0.47 -3.33
C ARG A 838 -0.18 0.81 -2.24
N GLN A 839 -0.09 1.98 -1.60
CA GLN A 839 -1.01 2.42 -0.55
C GLN A 839 -2.38 2.80 -1.12
N ILE A 840 -2.42 3.35 -2.34
CA ILE A 840 -3.65 3.58 -3.11
C ILE A 840 -4.31 2.25 -3.47
N GLU A 841 -3.54 1.32 -4.07
CA GLU A 841 -4.01 -0.03 -4.41
C GLU A 841 -4.53 -0.79 -3.18
N THR A 842 -3.81 -0.69 -2.06
CA THR A 842 -4.18 -1.29 -0.77
C THR A 842 -5.51 -0.76 -0.25
N LEU A 843 -5.73 0.56 -0.23
CA LEU A 843 -6.97 1.12 0.30
C LEU A 843 -8.16 0.81 -0.63
N ALA A 844 -7.99 0.94 -1.94
CA ALA A 844 -8.99 0.55 -2.92
C ALA A 844 -9.39 -0.94 -2.77
N GLY A 845 -8.40 -1.83 -2.60
CA GLY A 845 -8.60 -3.26 -2.42
C GLY A 845 -9.26 -3.65 -1.09
N LEU A 846 -8.84 -3.03 0.03
CA LEU A 846 -9.37 -3.34 1.36
C LEU A 846 -10.82 -2.88 1.56
N TYR A 847 -11.20 -1.73 0.98
CA TYR A 847 -12.58 -1.21 1.05
C TYR A 847 -13.48 -1.67 -0.10
N GLY A 848 -12.93 -2.27 -1.16
CA GLY A 848 -13.69 -2.69 -2.34
C GLY A 848 -14.12 -1.53 -3.26
N VAL A 849 -13.43 -0.38 -3.17
CA VAL A 849 -13.82 0.89 -3.81
C VAL A 849 -12.87 1.24 -4.94
N ARG A 850 -13.40 1.54 -6.12
CA ARG A 850 -12.63 1.97 -7.30
C ARG A 850 -12.89 3.47 -7.55
N PRO A 851 -11.88 4.35 -7.43
CA PRO A 851 -12.08 5.78 -7.68
C PRO A 851 -12.29 6.07 -9.18
N GLU A 852 -13.13 7.05 -9.46
CA GLU A 852 -13.51 7.50 -10.81
C GLU A 852 -12.99 8.91 -11.12
N LEU A 853 -12.74 9.70 -10.08
CA LEU A 853 -12.20 11.05 -10.11
C LEU A 853 -10.98 11.13 -9.20
N VAL A 854 -9.90 11.76 -9.67
CA VAL A 854 -8.69 12.05 -8.90
C VAL A 854 -8.61 13.54 -8.60
N LEU A 855 -8.35 13.90 -7.35
CA LEU A 855 -8.11 15.27 -6.90
C LEU A 855 -6.64 15.44 -6.55
N HIS A 856 -5.99 16.48 -7.07
CA HIS A 856 -4.56 16.70 -6.89
C HIS A 856 -4.22 18.17 -6.62
N ASP A 857 -3.02 18.40 -6.07
CA ASP A 857 -2.46 19.74 -5.84
C ASP A 857 -2.17 20.46 -7.17
N ALA A 858 -2.35 21.78 -7.21
CA ALA A 858 -2.01 22.64 -8.35
C ALA A 858 -0.52 22.60 -8.75
N HIS A 859 0.39 22.28 -7.83
CA HIS A 859 1.81 22.26 -8.10
C HIS A 859 2.22 21.10 -9.05
N ARG A 860 2.33 21.43 -10.34
CA ARG A 860 2.59 20.49 -11.45
C ARG A 860 3.91 19.72 -11.31
N GLY A 861 4.84 20.21 -10.49
CA GLY A 861 6.11 19.56 -10.17
C GLY A 861 6.03 18.47 -9.09
N TYR A 862 4.90 18.26 -8.42
CA TYR A 862 4.74 17.18 -7.43
C TYR A 862 4.59 15.80 -8.09
N HIS A 863 5.09 14.75 -7.42
CA HIS A 863 4.91 13.37 -7.87
C HIS A 863 3.45 12.94 -7.78
N SER A 864 2.71 13.30 -6.72
CA SER A 864 1.28 13.01 -6.59
C SER A 864 0.49 13.57 -7.77
N THR A 865 0.72 14.84 -8.13
CA THR A 865 0.09 15.52 -9.27
C THR A 865 0.50 14.94 -10.64
N ARG A 866 1.71 14.39 -10.81
CA ARG A 866 2.08 13.62 -12.02
C ARG A 866 1.35 12.28 -12.06
N TRP A 867 1.48 11.47 -11.01
CA TRP A 867 0.81 10.17 -10.90
C TRP A 867 -0.71 10.27 -11.14
N ALA A 868 -1.36 11.32 -10.63
CA ALA A 868 -2.76 11.60 -10.89
C ALA A 868 -3.06 11.71 -12.39
N ARG A 869 -2.30 12.53 -13.12
CA ARG A 869 -2.46 12.73 -14.57
C ARG A 869 -2.07 11.49 -15.37
N ASP A 870 -1.08 10.74 -14.92
CA ASP A 870 -0.61 9.50 -15.54
C ASP A 870 -1.56 8.31 -15.26
N SER A 871 -2.50 8.43 -14.31
CA SER A 871 -3.44 7.36 -13.92
C SER A 871 -4.52 7.04 -14.97
N GLY A 872 -4.75 7.94 -15.92
CA GLY A 872 -5.83 7.82 -16.92
C GLY A 872 -7.25 8.07 -16.39
N LEU A 873 -7.42 8.36 -15.09
CA LEU A 873 -8.70 8.78 -14.51
C LEU A 873 -8.99 10.27 -14.77
N ALA A 874 -10.27 10.66 -14.67
CA ALA A 874 -10.63 12.07 -14.68
C ALA A 874 -9.93 12.81 -13.53
N CYS A 875 -9.30 13.95 -13.80
CA CYS A 875 -8.53 14.71 -12.80
C CYS A 875 -9.13 16.09 -12.56
N ARG A 876 -9.06 16.57 -11.32
CA ARG A 876 -9.34 17.98 -10.97
C ARG A 876 -8.27 18.54 -10.03
N GLU A 877 -7.88 19.76 -10.32
CA GLU A 877 -6.87 20.54 -9.60
C GLU A 877 -7.50 21.25 -8.38
N VAL A 878 -6.76 21.31 -7.27
CA VAL A 878 -7.12 22.01 -6.03
C VAL A 878 -5.93 22.82 -5.53
N ALA A 879 -6.15 24.07 -5.10
CA ALA A 879 -5.10 24.92 -4.55
C ALA A 879 -4.69 24.48 -3.14
N HIS A 880 -3.38 24.49 -2.86
CA HIS A 880 -2.80 23.94 -1.63
C HIS A 880 -3.41 24.52 -0.35
N HIS A 881 -3.39 25.86 -0.22
CA HIS A 881 -3.90 26.55 0.97
C HIS A 881 -5.43 26.46 1.12
N HIS A 882 -6.16 26.37 0.01
CA HIS A 882 -7.61 26.09 0.06
C HIS A 882 -7.89 24.70 0.62
N ALA A 883 -7.06 23.69 0.27
CA ALA A 883 -7.17 22.36 0.85
C ALA A 883 -6.87 22.38 2.37
N HIS A 884 -5.84 23.09 2.84
CA HIS A 884 -5.61 23.28 4.29
C HIS A 884 -6.86 23.87 4.99
N ALA A 885 -7.40 24.97 4.46
CA ALA A 885 -8.58 25.61 5.03
C ALA A 885 -9.83 24.72 5.01
N ALA A 886 -10.07 24.01 3.90
CA ALA A 886 -11.19 23.11 3.76
C ALA A 886 -11.05 21.82 4.61
N ALA A 887 -9.83 21.38 4.90
CA ALA A 887 -9.58 20.28 5.85
C ALA A 887 -10.00 20.69 7.28
N LEU A 888 -9.61 21.89 7.73
CA LEU A 888 -9.96 22.39 9.06
C LEU A 888 -11.47 22.63 9.20
N CYS A 889 -12.07 23.37 8.27
CA CYS A 889 -13.52 23.61 8.31
C CYS A 889 -14.31 22.31 8.15
N GLY A 890 -13.85 21.36 7.33
CA GLY A 890 -14.51 20.08 7.14
C GLY A 890 -14.43 19.15 8.34
N GLU A 891 -13.32 19.16 9.09
CA GLU A 891 -13.19 18.43 10.36
C GLU A 891 -14.16 18.94 11.44
N HIS A 892 -14.39 20.26 11.47
CA HIS A 892 -15.35 20.92 12.38
C HIS A 892 -16.79 20.99 11.84
N GLY A 893 -17.08 20.38 10.69
CA GLY A 893 -18.42 20.36 10.08
C GLY A 893 -18.90 21.67 9.45
N ARG A 894 -18.04 22.69 9.35
CA ARG A 894 -18.38 24.07 8.96
C ARG A 894 -18.25 24.30 7.45
N PHE A 895 -19.11 23.63 6.68
CA PHE A 895 -19.03 23.64 5.21
C PHE A 895 -19.72 24.84 4.53
N ARG A 896 -20.67 25.49 5.20
CA ARG A 896 -21.44 26.64 4.66
C ARG A 896 -21.25 27.94 5.45
N GLU A 897 -20.50 27.90 6.56
CA GLU A 897 -20.30 29.03 7.48
C GLU A 897 -19.08 29.89 7.06
N PRO A 898 -19.23 31.21 6.88
CA PRO A 898 -18.11 32.12 6.67
C PRO A 898 -17.12 32.05 7.83
N THR A 899 -15.89 31.62 7.52
CA THR A 899 -14.79 31.44 8.45
C THR A 899 -13.55 32.16 7.93
N LEU A 900 -12.78 32.80 8.81
CA LEU A 900 -11.45 33.33 8.47
C LEU A 900 -10.40 32.27 8.81
N VAL A 901 -9.74 31.67 7.82
CA VAL A 901 -8.71 30.64 8.05
C VAL A 901 -7.33 31.17 7.69
N PHE A 902 -6.44 31.20 8.67
CA PHE A 902 -5.01 31.45 8.46
C PHE A 902 -4.33 30.15 8.02
N THR A 903 -3.68 30.19 6.86
CA THR A 903 -3.04 29.04 6.21
C THR A 903 -1.53 29.30 6.14
N TRP A 904 -0.84 29.12 7.27
CA TRP A 904 0.57 29.49 7.42
C TRP A 904 1.47 28.24 7.34
N ASP A 905 2.39 28.25 6.38
CA ASP A 905 3.18 27.08 6.01
C ASP A 905 4.56 27.47 5.46
N GLY A 906 5.37 26.48 5.07
CA GLY A 906 6.64 26.68 4.39
C GLY A 906 6.50 27.07 2.93
N THR A 907 5.65 26.37 2.16
CA THR A 907 5.52 26.53 0.69
C THR A 907 4.31 25.78 0.13
N GLY A 908 3.39 26.49 -0.51
CA GLY A 908 2.40 25.92 -1.43
C GLY A 908 2.17 26.84 -2.63
N LEU A 909 1.77 26.30 -3.79
CA LEU A 909 1.60 27.11 -5.00
C LEU A 909 0.31 27.94 -4.96
N GLY A 910 0.43 29.26 -5.08
CA GLY A 910 -0.68 30.18 -5.26
C GLY A 910 -1.19 30.23 -6.71
N PRO A 911 -2.46 30.62 -6.94
CA PRO A 911 -3.04 30.78 -8.28
C PRO A 911 -2.37 31.88 -9.12
N ASP A 912 -1.70 32.84 -8.48
CA ASP A 912 -0.90 33.91 -9.10
C ASP A 912 0.54 33.46 -9.45
N GLY A 913 0.94 32.25 -9.06
CA GLY A 913 2.31 31.76 -9.18
C GLY A 913 3.25 32.16 -8.04
N THR A 914 2.77 32.93 -7.05
CA THR A 914 3.52 33.19 -5.81
C THR A 914 3.56 31.93 -4.95
N LEU A 915 4.66 31.71 -4.24
CA LEU A 915 4.79 30.62 -3.27
C LEU A 915 4.21 31.07 -1.92
N TRP A 916 2.92 30.80 -1.77
CA TRP A 916 2.10 31.09 -0.60
C TRP A 916 2.55 30.27 0.63
N GLY A 917 2.12 30.73 1.80
CA GLY A 917 2.33 30.09 3.11
C GLY A 917 2.19 31.06 4.29
N GLY A 918 1.53 32.21 4.08
CA GLY A 918 1.36 33.27 5.07
C GLY A 918 0.05 34.02 4.88
N GLU A 919 -0.95 33.34 4.31
CA GLU A 919 -2.22 33.96 3.89
C GLU A 919 -3.32 33.76 4.93
N ALA A 920 -4.33 34.63 4.87
CA ALA A 920 -5.62 34.49 5.54
C ALA A 920 -6.73 34.45 4.47
N LEU A 921 -7.45 33.32 4.43
CA LEU A 921 -8.55 33.05 3.51
C LEU A 921 -9.89 33.26 4.22
N LEU A 922 -10.78 34.05 3.64
CA LEU A 922 -12.10 34.34 4.19
C LEU A 922 -13.18 33.70 3.32
N GLY A 923 -14.11 32.95 3.92
CA GLY A 923 -15.20 32.30 3.19
C GLY A 923 -15.49 30.90 3.71
N CYS A 924 -15.77 29.97 2.79
CA CYS A 924 -16.07 28.57 3.12
C CYS A 924 -15.55 27.63 2.01
N PRO A 925 -15.49 26.29 2.24
CA PRO A 925 -15.00 25.33 1.25
C PRO A 925 -15.61 25.53 -0.15
N GLY A 926 -14.73 25.61 -1.15
CA GLY A 926 -15.06 25.91 -2.55
C GLY A 926 -15.24 27.39 -2.88
N HIS A 927 -15.28 28.29 -1.88
CA HIS A 927 -15.58 29.72 -2.01
C HIS A 927 -14.71 30.57 -1.07
N TRP A 928 -13.38 30.51 -1.26
CA TRP A 928 -12.41 31.32 -0.50
C TRP A 928 -12.05 32.62 -1.22
N GLN A 929 -12.03 33.73 -0.48
CA GLN A 929 -11.41 35.00 -0.84
C GLN A 929 -10.05 35.13 -0.14
N HIS A 930 -9.03 35.60 -0.85
CA HIS A 930 -7.78 36.03 -0.22
C HIS A 930 -8.02 37.37 0.50
N HIS A 931 -7.94 37.41 1.84
CA HIS A 931 -8.22 38.60 2.64
C HIS A 931 -6.95 39.34 3.09
N ALA A 932 -5.94 38.62 3.57
CA ALA A 932 -4.69 39.18 4.07
C ALA A 932 -3.48 38.27 3.83
N SER A 933 -2.27 38.82 3.84
CA SER A 933 -1.02 38.04 3.84
C SER A 933 0.16 38.85 4.37
N PHE A 934 1.35 38.24 4.41
CA PHE A 934 2.61 39.00 4.39
C PHE A 934 2.88 39.54 2.98
N ALA A 935 3.50 40.74 2.91
CA ALA A 935 3.89 41.37 1.65
C ALA A 935 4.95 40.51 0.92
N PRO A 936 4.77 40.18 -0.38
CA PRO A 936 5.65 39.24 -1.08
C PRO A 936 7.14 39.64 -1.08
N PHE A 937 8.01 38.64 -0.93
CA PHE A 937 9.47 38.76 -0.90
C PHE A 937 10.13 37.76 -1.85
N ALA A 938 11.16 38.21 -2.59
CA ALA A 938 11.85 37.38 -3.56
C ALA A 938 13.05 36.66 -2.93
N LEU A 939 13.19 35.35 -3.16
CA LEU A 939 14.26 34.53 -2.55
C LEU A 939 15.04 33.73 -3.60
N PRO A 940 16.30 34.08 -3.91
CA PRO A 940 17.11 33.39 -4.91
C PRO A 940 17.55 32.00 -4.44
N GLY A 941 17.37 30.99 -5.30
CA GLY A 941 17.96 29.65 -5.14
C GLY A 941 16.98 28.53 -4.76
N GLY A 942 15.71 28.84 -4.48
CA GLY A 942 14.66 27.83 -4.20
C GLY A 942 15.06 26.83 -3.10
N GLU A 943 15.07 25.54 -3.42
CA GLU A 943 15.49 24.43 -2.54
C GLU A 943 16.89 24.59 -1.91
N ALA A 944 17.79 25.39 -2.51
CA ALA A 944 19.06 25.72 -1.87
C ALA A 944 18.86 26.64 -0.65
N ALA A 945 17.98 27.64 -0.75
CA ALA A 945 17.70 28.59 0.32
C ALA A 945 16.95 27.96 1.51
N ILE A 946 16.04 27.01 1.25
CA ILE A 946 15.39 26.22 2.31
C ILE A 946 16.41 25.35 3.06
N ARG A 947 17.39 24.76 2.35
CA ARG A 947 18.43 23.91 2.95
C ARG A 947 19.55 24.70 3.62
N GLU A 948 19.74 25.96 3.27
CA GLU A 948 20.80 26.84 3.74
C GLU A 948 20.22 28.20 4.24
N PRO A 949 19.58 28.24 5.43
CA PRO A 949 18.73 29.37 5.83
C PRO A 949 19.44 30.72 5.99
N TRP A 950 20.78 30.74 6.11
CA TRP A 950 21.57 31.99 6.03
C TRP A 950 21.31 32.78 4.74
N ARG A 951 20.97 32.10 3.64
CA ARG A 951 20.55 32.74 2.37
C ARG A 951 19.25 33.52 2.54
N LEU A 952 18.28 32.97 3.29
CA LEU A 952 17.00 33.61 3.57
C LEU A 952 17.21 34.84 4.45
N ALA A 953 17.89 34.69 5.58
CA ALA A 953 18.27 35.78 6.48
C ALA A 953 18.98 36.93 5.74
N THR A 954 19.99 36.61 4.93
CA THR A 954 20.75 37.60 4.16
C THR A 954 19.90 38.30 3.10
N THR A 955 19.10 37.57 2.32
CA THR A 955 18.29 38.16 1.24
C THR A 955 17.14 39.02 1.79
N LEU A 956 16.52 38.62 2.92
CA LEU A 956 15.50 39.43 3.59
C LEU A 956 16.12 40.64 4.31
N GLY A 957 17.34 40.52 4.82
CA GLY A 957 18.11 41.63 5.38
C GLY A 957 18.41 42.70 4.33
N TRP A 958 18.91 42.33 3.15
CA TRP A 958 19.12 43.27 2.04
C TRP A 958 17.80 43.95 1.58
N GLN A 959 16.70 43.19 1.47
CA GLN A 959 15.36 43.75 1.19
C GLN A 959 14.81 44.63 2.34
N SER A 960 15.38 44.54 3.53
CA SER A 960 15.12 45.42 4.68
C SER A 960 16.07 46.62 4.74
N GLY A 961 17.06 46.73 3.84
CA GLY A 961 18.06 47.80 3.84
C GLY A 961 19.21 47.59 4.85
N LEU A 962 19.50 46.34 5.23
CA LEU A 962 20.73 45.98 5.94
C LEU A 962 21.86 45.73 4.93
N GLU A 963 23.09 46.07 5.28
CA GLU A 963 24.28 45.88 4.45
C GLU A 963 25.14 44.70 4.93
N GLY A 964 26.02 44.19 4.04
CA GLY A 964 26.95 43.09 4.36
C GLY A 964 26.30 41.69 4.43
N PRO A 965 27.03 40.69 4.97
CA PRO A 965 26.46 39.41 5.38
C PRO A 965 25.63 39.59 6.66
N VAL A 966 24.34 39.26 6.58
CA VAL A 966 23.38 39.45 7.69
C VAL A 966 23.29 38.19 8.58
N ALA A 967 23.84 37.07 8.11
CA ALA A 967 24.04 35.82 8.85
C ALA A 967 25.35 35.16 8.39
N GLU A 968 25.91 34.26 9.19
CA GLU A 968 27.13 33.52 8.83
C GLU A 968 26.94 32.64 7.58
N GLY A 969 27.88 32.74 6.64
CA GLY A 969 27.86 31.99 5.39
C GLY A 969 29.21 32.00 4.67
N ASN A 970 29.35 31.17 3.62
CA ASN A 970 30.58 31.14 2.82
C ASN A 970 30.69 32.43 1.98
N GLY A 971 31.81 33.16 2.12
CA GLY A 971 32.05 34.44 1.44
C GLY A 971 32.00 34.40 -0.09
N GLU A 972 32.40 33.30 -0.72
CA GLU A 972 32.26 33.12 -2.17
C GLU A 972 30.78 32.94 -2.57
N ALA A 973 30.06 32.12 -1.80
CA ALA A 973 28.63 31.89 -2.00
C ALA A 973 27.79 33.16 -1.74
N LEU A 974 28.25 34.06 -0.86
CA LEU A 974 27.64 35.35 -0.56
C LEU A 974 27.70 36.29 -1.79
N ALA A 975 28.84 36.38 -2.46
CA ALA A 975 29.00 37.21 -3.66
C ALA A 975 28.08 36.72 -4.80
N LEU A 976 27.99 35.39 -4.99
CA LEU A 976 27.07 34.80 -5.96
C LEU A 976 25.59 35.02 -5.58
N LEU A 977 25.24 34.87 -4.29
CA LEU A 977 23.89 35.16 -3.78
C LEU A 977 23.49 36.62 -4.03
N ARG A 978 24.41 37.57 -3.81
CA ARG A 978 24.22 39.00 -4.03
C ARG A 978 23.94 39.30 -5.51
N ALA A 979 24.79 38.80 -6.40
CA ALA A 979 24.60 38.97 -7.84
C ALA A 979 23.31 38.30 -8.36
N ALA A 980 22.90 37.18 -7.77
CA ALA A 980 21.62 36.52 -8.10
C ALA A 980 20.42 37.34 -7.62
N TRP A 981 20.46 37.91 -6.41
CA TRP A 981 19.42 38.77 -5.86
C TRP A 981 19.23 40.05 -6.68
N GLU A 982 20.32 40.80 -6.94
CA GLU A 982 20.28 42.06 -7.71
C GLU A 982 19.75 41.86 -9.14
N ARG A 983 20.04 40.71 -9.75
CA ARG A 983 19.58 40.33 -11.10
C ARG A 983 18.26 39.53 -11.10
N ARG A 984 17.65 39.29 -9.94
CA ARG A 984 16.44 38.46 -9.74
C ARG A 984 16.52 37.05 -10.33
N LEU A 985 17.72 36.46 -10.39
CA LEU A 985 17.97 35.16 -10.98
C LEU A 985 17.49 34.03 -10.04
N ASN A 986 16.61 33.16 -10.56
CA ASN A 986 16.00 32.05 -9.80
C ASN A 986 15.41 32.50 -8.45
N ALA A 987 14.76 33.68 -8.43
CA ALA A 987 14.22 34.32 -7.24
C ALA A 987 12.69 34.44 -7.29
N PRO A 988 11.94 33.32 -7.16
CA PRO A 988 10.48 33.37 -7.07
C PRO A 988 10.02 34.18 -5.85
N ALA A 989 8.81 34.72 -5.94
CA ALA A 989 8.17 35.46 -4.86
C ALA A 989 7.53 34.48 -3.85
N TYR A 990 7.65 34.80 -2.58
CA TYR A 990 7.05 34.08 -1.45
C TYR A 990 6.26 35.05 -0.57
N SER A 991 5.18 34.59 0.03
CA SER A 991 4.52 35.20 1.20
C SER A 991 4.66 34.33 2.45
N ALA A 992 5.41 33.23 2.37
CA ALA A 992 5.37 32.12 3.31
C ALA A 992 6.02 32.39 4.68
N VAL A 993 5.23 32.26 5.76
CA VAL A 993 5.68 32.48 7.15
C VAL A 993 6.76 31.48 7.57
N GLY A 994 6.72 30.23 7.08
CA GLY A 994 7.79 29.28 7.34
C GLY A 994 9.17 29.76 6.87
N ARG A 995 9.24 30.55 5.78
CA ARG A 995 10.50 31.16 5.31
C ARG A 995 10.94 32.34 6.17
N LEU A 996 10.00 33.04 6.82
CA LEU A 996 10.31 34.06 7.84
C LEU A 996 10.86 33.41 9.12
N PHE A 997 10.31 32.26 9.55
CA PHE A 997 10.86 31.43 10.63
C PHE A 997 12.28 30.96 10.33
N ASP A 998 12.51 30.38 9.14
CA ASP A 998 13.83 29.90 8.74
C ASP A 998 14.89 31.03 8.72
N ALA A 999 14.51 32.22 8.25
CA ALA A 999 15.35 33.41 8.26
C ALA A 999 15.61 33.92 9.68
N ALA A 1000 14.58 34.04 10.51
CA ALA A 1000 14.71 34.50 11.90
C ALA A 1000 15.60 33.56 12.73
N ALA A 1001 15.48 32.25 12.55
CA ALA A 1001 16.37 31.27 13.17
C ALA A 1001 17.84 31.50 12.78
N ALA A 1002 18.14 31.77 11.50
CA ALA A 1002 19.50 32.00 11.03
C ALA A 1002 20.10 33.37 11.38
N LEU A 1003 19.28 34.35 11.77
CA LEU A 1003 19.73 35.63 12.34
C LEU A 1003 20.13 35.50 13.81
N LEU A 1004 19.55 34.54 14.53
CA LEU A 1004 19.72 34.38 15.98
C LEU A 1004 20.62 33.19 16.35
N VAL A 1005 20.77 32.21 15.46
CA VAL A 1005 21.48 30.95 15.72
C VAL A 1005 22.33 30.56 14.50
N PRO A 1006 23.65 30.34 14.66
CA PRO A 1006 24.50 29.79 13.60
C PRO A 1006 23.93 28.49 13.02
N MET A 1007 23.49 28.55 11.76
CA MET A 1007 22.87 27.45 11.05
C MET A 1007 23.17 27.51 9.54
N PRO A 1008 24.41 27.17 9.12
CA PRO A 1008 24.78 27.22 7.71
C PRO A 1008 23.98 26.24 6.83
N ARG A 1009 23.41 25.17 7.42
CA ARG A 1009 22.61 24.18 6.72
C ARG A 1009 21.64 23.44 7.66
N VAL A 1010 20.41 23.18 7.21
CA VAL A 1010 19.47 22.26 7.88
C VAL A 1010 19.64 20.81 7.40
N SER A 1011 19.40 19.88 8.32
CA SER A 1011 19.47 18.43 8.09
C SER A 1011 18.10 17.76 7.98
N HIS A 1012 17.03 18.48 8.32
CA HIS A 1012 15.65 18.06 8.12
C HIS A 1012 14.73 19.27 7.96
N GLU A 1013 13.55 19.02 7.40
CA GLU A 1013 12.43 19.96 7.34
C GLU A 1013 12.12 20.58 8.73
N ALA A 1014 11.74 21.85 8.77
CA ALA A 1014 11.41 22.65 9.96
C ALA A 1014 12.51 22.78 11.05
N GLN A 1015 13.74 22.26 10.86
CA GLN A 1015 14.80 22.32 11.88
C GLN A 1015 15.09 23.75 12.37
N ALA A 1016 15.05 24.74 11.47
CA ALA A 1016 15.27 26.13 11.81
C ALA A 1016 14.12 26.70 12.66
N ALA A 1017 12.88 26.54 12.22
CA ALA A 1017 11.68 26.94 12.96
C ALA A 1017 11.58 26.29 14.36
N MET A 1018 11.90 24.99 14.47
CA MET A 1018 11.89 24.27 15.76
C MET A 1018 12.95 24.80 16.73
N ARG A 1019 14.16 25.14 16.25
CA ARG A 1019 15.19 25.74 17.11
C ARG A 1019 14.89 27.20 17.47
N LEU A 1020 14.15 27.93 16.64
CA LEU A 1020 13.66 29.27 16.99
C LEU A 1020 12.57 29.21 18.08
N GLU A 1021 11.73 28.17 18.05
CA GLU A 1021 10.74 27.92 19.10
C GLU A 1021 11.41 27.62 20.45
N ALA A 1022 12.33 26.64 20.46
CA ALA A 1022 13.06 26.23 21.67
C ALA A 1022 14.03 27.29 22.23
N LEU A 1023 14.34 28.34 21.46
CA LEU A 1023 15.15 29.48 21.90
C LEU A 1023 14.32 30.57 22.61
N ALA A 1024 13.00 30.59 22.43
CA ALA A 1024 12.17 31.74 22.79
C ALA A 1024 11.75 31.74 24.28
N GLU A 1025 12.38 32.58 25.09
CA GLU A 1025 12.12 32.71 26.54
C GLU A 1025 11.17 33.86 26.93
N GLY A 1026 10.38 33.67 27.99
CA GLY A 1026 9.35 34.63 28.44
C GLY A 1026 8.23 34.82 27.41
N ASP A 1027 7.42 35.88 27.53
CA ASP A 1027 6.30 36.13 26.59
C ASP A 1027 6.73 36.90 25.32
N GLY A 1028 7.78 37.72 25.43
CA GLY A 1028 8.22 38.64 24.39
C GLY A 1028 7.46 39.97 24.39
N GLN A 1029 7.86 40.90 23.52
CA GLN A 1029 7.14 42.14 23.22
C GLN A 1029 6.86 42.20 21.71
N PRO A 1030 5.58 42.29 21.28
CA PRO A 1030 5.22 42.31 19.87
C PRO A 1030 5.59 43.64 19.22
N LEU A 1031 6.08 43.59 17.97
CA LEU A 1031 6.25 44.76 17.14
C LEU A 1031 4.97 45.05 16.34
N GLU A 1032 4.60 46.33 16.26
CA GLU A 1032 3.45 46.77 15.47
C GLU A 1032 3.86 46.95 13.99
N LEU A 1033 3.62 45.92 13.17
CA LEU A 1033 4.01 45.92 11.76
C LEU A 1033 3.02 46.70 10.86
N PRO A 1034 3.50 47.52 9.90
CA PRO A 1034 2.64 48.25 8.98
C PRO A 1034 1.79 47.31 8.13
N HIS A 1035 0.49 47.62 8.01
CA HIS A 1035 -0.44 46.92 7.13
C HIS A 1035 -0.97 47.90 6.06
N ARG A 1036 -1.11 47.44 4.81
CA ARG A 1036 -1.67 48.21 3.68
C ARG A 1036 -2.49 47.29 2.78
N ARG A 1037 -3.64 47.75 2.26
CA ARG A 1037 -4.32 47.04 1.17
C ARG A 1037 -3.58 47.28 -0.14
N ASP A 1038 -3.50 46.24 -0.97
CA ASP A 1038 -2.99 46.31 -2.35
C ASP A 1038 -4.13 46.58 -3.35
N PRO A 1039 -3.87 46.67 -4.68
CA PRO A 1039 -4.91 46.92 -5.67
C PRO A 1039 -6.02 45.87 -5.75
N ASP A 1040 -5.73 44.62 -5.36
CA ASP A 1040 -6.68 43.51 -5.29
C ASP A 1040 -7.48 43.51 -3.96
N GLY A 1041 -7.24 44.50 -3.10
CA GLY A 1041 -7.88 44.68 -1.81
C GLY A 1041 -7.27 43.88 -0.67
N VAL A 1042 -6.25 43.04 -0.93
CA VAL A 1042 -5.64 42.15 0.06
C VAL A 1042 -4.82 42.95 1.06
N LEU A 1043 -5.03 42.71 2.35
CA LEU A 1043 -4.32 43.39 3.42
C LEU A 1043 -2.91 42.78 3.61
N ARG A 1044 -1.88 43.44 3.06
CA ARG A 1044 -0.48 43.00 3.14
C ARG A 1044 0.23 43.57 4.37
N CYS A 1045 0.88 42.71 5.15
CA CYS A 1045 1.74 43.07 6.29
C CYS A 1045 3.21 43.25 5.85
N ASP A 1046 3.83 44.36 6.22
CA ASP A 1046 5.26 44.63 5.99
C ASP A 1046 6.14 43.96 7.06
N TRP A 1047 6.85 42.90 6.67
CA TRP A 1047 7.74 42.12 7.52
C TRP A 1047 9.12 42.76 7.74
N ARG A 1048 9.51 43.80 6.99
CA ARG A 1048 10.87 44.37 7.03
C ARG A 1048 11.28 44.96 8.39
N PRO A 1049 10.40 45.59 9.20
CA PRO A 1049 10.76 46.02 10.55
C PRO A 1049 11.15 44.86 11.46
N LEU A 1050 10.50 43.69 11.33
CA LEU A 1050 10.79 42.50 12.13
C LEU A 1050 12.19 41.94 11.85
N ILE A 1051 12.62 41.92 10.58
CA ILE A 1051 13.98 41.49 10.22
C ILE A 1051 15.05 42.45 10.76
N ARG A 1052 14.78 43.76 10.83
CA ARG A 1052 15.68 44.72 11.48
C ARG A 1052 15.79 44.51 12.99
N HIS A 1053 14.66 44.22 13.66
CA HIS A 1053 14.64 43.88 15.09
C HIS A 1053 15.42 42.60 15.40
N LEU A 1054 15.23 41.56 14.58
CA LEU A 1054 15.97 40.30 14.69
C LEU A 1054 17.48 40.46 14.50
N HIS A 1055 17.93 41.46 13.74
CA HIS A 1055 19.35 41.80 13.58
C HIS A 1055 19.93 42.65 14.72
N ASP A 1056 19.13 43.13 15.68
CA ASP A 1056 19.61 44.00 16.75
C ASP A 1056 20.37 43.21 17.84
N THR A 1057 21.69 43.15 17.70
CA THR A 1057 22.60 42.47 18.63
C THR A 1057 22.66 43.07 20.04
N ARG A 1058 22.00 44.22 20.29
CA ARG A 1058 21.83 44.78 21.64
C ARG A 1058 20.83 44.00 22.49
N LEU A 1059 20.00 43.15 21.87
CA LEU A 1059 19.02 42.29 22.53
C LEU A 1059 19.49 40.83 22.55
N ALA A 1060 19.20 40.12 23.63
CA ALA A 1060 19.47 38.68 23.75
C ALA A 1060 18.76 37.88 22.63
N PRO A 1061 19.40 36.87 22.02
CA PRO A 1061 18.77 36.03 20.98
C PRO A 1061 17.45 35.40 21.44
N GLU A 1062 17.40 34.94 22.69
CA GLU A 1062 16.26 34.31 23.35
C GLU A 1062 15.06 35.25 23.38
N ARG A 1063 15.34 36.52 23.69
CA ARG A 1063 14.34 37.58 23.71
C ARG A 1063 13.89 37.97 22.31
N ARG A 1064 14.81 38.09 21.34
CA ARG A 1064 14.46 38.35 19.93
C ARG A 1064 13.60 37.23 19.33
N ALA A 1065 13.83 35.98 19.73
CA ALA A 1065 12.99 34.84 19.36
C ALA A 1065 11.59 34.92 19.98
N ALA A 1066 11.48 35.33 21.25
CA ALA A 1066 10.18 35.57 21.89
C ALA A 1066 9.40 36.72 21.24
N ASP A 1067 10.05 37.86 21.00
CA ASP A 1067 9.49 39.04 20.31
C ASP A 1067 8.96 38.68 18.91
N PHE A 1068 9.64 37.78 18.18
CA PHE A 1068 9.20 37.29 16.87
C PHE A 1068 7.87 36.54 16.95
N HIS A 1069 7.73 35.57 17.87
CA HIS A 1069 6.48 34.84 18.05
C HIS A 1069 5.34 35.77 18.47
N ALA A 1070 5.59 36.68 19.43
CA ALA A 1070 4.61 37.69 19.86
C ALA A 1070 4.18 38.62 18.70
N THR A 1071 5.13 39.04 17.86
CA THR A 1071 4.85 39.87 16.67
C THR A 1071 3.94 39.13 15.68
N LEU A 1072 4.17 37.84 15.43
CA LEU A 1072 3.31 37.05 14.56
C LEU A 1072 1.88 36.92 15.13
N VAL A 1073 1.72 36.72 16.44
CA VAL A 1073 0.39 36.76 17.09
C VAL A 1073 -0.29 38.12 16.87
N ARG A 1074 0.42 39.23 17.09
CA ARG A 1074 -0.14 40.58 16.90
C ARG A 1074 -0.56 40.85 15.44
N VAL A 1075 0.22 40.39 14.46
CA VAL A 1075 -0.14 40.47 13.03
C VAL A 1075 -1.44 39.71 12.76
N LEU A 1076 -1.56 38.50 13.31
CA LEU A 1076 -2.72 37.64 13.15
C LEU A 1076 -3.99 38.31 13.74
N CYS A 1077 -3.92 38.82 14.97
CA CYS A 1077 -5.02 39.57 15.60
C CYS A 1077 -5.41 40.82 14.78
N ARG A 1078 -4.45 41.60 14.26
CA ARG A 1078 -4.75 42.76 13.38
C ARG A 1078 -5.47 42.35 12.09
N GLN A 1079 -5.07 41.25 11.47
CA GLN A 1079 -5.70 40.76 10.24
C GLN A 1079 -7.10 40.17 10.50
N ALA A 1080 -7.30 39.54 11.67
CA ALA A 1080 -8.59 39.06 12.14
C ALA A 1080 -9.57 40.20 12.46
N GLY A 1081 -9.13 41.22 13.21
CA GLY A 1081 -9.92 42.43 13.48
C GLY A 1081 -10.38 43.10 12.18
N ALA A 1082 -9.47 43.31 11.23
CA ALA A 1082 -9.78 43.87 9.92
C ALA A 1082 -10.67 42.97 9.03
N ALA A 1083 -10.83 41.69 9.33
CA ALA A 1083 -11.84 40.82 8.71
C ALA A 1083 -13.22 40.99 9.35
N ARG A 1084 -13.26 41.02 10.69
CA ARG A 1084 -14.47 41.21 11.49
C ARG A 1084 -15.11 42.56 11.22
N GLU A 1085 -14.32 43.63 11.16
CA GLU A 1085 -14.77 44.98 10.74
C GLU A 1085 -15.37 44.99 9.33
N ALA A 1086 -14.84 44.19 8.41
CA ALA A 1086 -15.26 44.19 7.01
C ALA A 1086 -16.46 43.25 6.71
N THR A 1087 -16.71 42.24 7.54
CA THR A 1087 -17.65 41.14 7.21
C THR A 1087 -18.47 40.58 8.39
N GLY A 1088 -18.18 40.97 9.64
CA GLY A 1088 -18.82 40.40 10.81
C GLY A 1088 -18.40 38.96 11.15
N VAL A 1089 -17.28 38.46 10.62
CA VAL A 1089 -16.82 37.09 10.89
C VAL A 1089 -16.37 36.90 12.36
N GLU A 1090 -16.95 35.89 13.02
CA GLU A 1090 -16.67 35.53 14.43
C GLU A 1090 -15.89 34.21 14.57
N THR A 1091 -16.03 33.28 13.61
CA THR A 1091 -15.28 32.02 13.59
C THR A 1091 -13.97 32.17 12.82
N LEU A 1092 -12.88 31.69 13.41
CA LEU A 1092 -11.52 31.77 12.87
C LEU A 1092 -10.84 30.40 12.92
N GLY A 1093 -10.00 30.04 11.95
CA GLY A 1093 -9.22 28.80 11.95
C GLY A 1093 -7.72 28.99 11.76
N LEU A 1094 -6.90 28.15 12.40
CA LEU A 1094 -5.44 28.15 12.25
C LEU A 1094 -4.96 26.80 11.70
N THR A 1095 -4.29 26.81 10.53
CA THR A 1095 -3.81 25.60 9.83
C THR A 1095 -2.64 25.90 8.89
N GLY A 1096 -2.02 24.85 8.35
CA GLY A 1096 -0.68 24.89 7.75
C GLY A 1096 0.42 24.51 8.75
N GLY A 1097 1.55 24.04 8.23
CA GLY A 1097 2.67 23.48 9.01
C GLY A 1097 3.27 24.42 10.06
N VAL A 1098 3.10 25.73 9.96
CA VAL A 1098 3.60 26.69 10.96
C VAL A 1098 2.87 26.55 12.30
N PHE A 1099 1.58 26.21 12.32
CA PHE A 1099 0.83 25.99 13.57
C PHE A 1099 1.12 24.63 14.25
N GLN A 1100 2.15 23.91 13.80
CA GLN A 1100 2.80 22.88 14.61
C GLN A 1100 3.70 23.49 15.71
N ASN A 1101 4.04 24.78 15.60
CA ASN A 1101 4.70 25.56 16.63
C ASN A 1101 3.70 25.82 17.77
N ARG A 1102 4.00 25.29 18.96
CA ARG A 1102 3.14 25.36 20.13
C ARG A 1102 3.07 26.79 20.65
N ARG A 1103 4.23 27.46 20.80
CA ARG A 1103 4.32 28.83 21.33
C ARG A 1103 3.45 29.83 20.55
N LEU A 1104 3.53 29.79 19.22
CA LEU A 1104 2.70 30.62 18.32
C LEU A 1104 1.22 30.25 18.45
N THR A 1105 0.89 28.97 18.48
CA THR A 1105 -0.51 28.51 18.41
C THR A 1105 -1.24 28.71 19.73
N GLU A 1106 -0.60 28.49 20.88
CA GLU A 1106 -1.18 28.77 22.20
C GLU A 1106 -1.31 30.28 22.43
N GLY A 1107 -0.32 31.09 22.02
CA GLY A 1107 -0.40 32.56 22.08
C GLY A 1107 -1.44 33.17 21.14
N ALA A 1108 -1.57 32.64 19.91
CA ALA A 1108 -2.59 33.06 18.96
C ALA A 1108 -3.99 32.68 19.43
N LEU A 1109 -4.18 31.47 19.97
CA LEU A 1109 -5.45 31.05 20.54
C LEU A 1109 -5.90 32.00 21.65
N ALA A 1110 -5.05 32.21 22.67
CA ALA A 1110 -5.38 33.03 23.82
C ALA A 1110 -5.75 34.48 23.43
N ALA A 1111 -4.94 35.13 22.58
CA ALA A 1111 -5.19 36.51 22.16
C ALA A 1111 -6.46 36.66 21.30
N LEU A 1112 -6.79 35.67 20.47
CA LEU A 1112 -7.99 35.70 19.64
C LEU A 1112 -9.27 35.38 20.43
N GLU A 1113 -9.20 34.47 21.42
CA GLU A 1113 -10.32 34.19 22.32
C GLU A 1113 -10.57 35.36 23.29
N GLU A 1114 -9.53 36.08 23.73
CA GLU A 1114 -9.65 37.36 24.47
C GLU A 1114 -10.30 38.46 23.59
N ASP A 1115 -9.91 38.56 22.32
CA ASP A 1115 -10.57 39.41 21.31
C ASP A 1115 -12.00 38.93 20.95
N GLY A 1116 -12.47 37.80 21.48
CA GLY A 1116 -13.83 37.26 21.32
C GLY A 1116 -14.09 36.43 20.07
N PHE A 1117 -13.06 35.94 19.37
CA PHE A 1117 -13.20 35.02 18.24
C PHE A 1117 -13.38 33.56 18.70
N ARG A 1118 -14.19 32.79 17.96
CA ARG A 1118 -14.27 31.33 18.13
C ARG A 1118 -13.22 30.64 17.26
N VAL A 1119 -12.09 30.29 17.84
CA VAL A 1119 -10.93 29.71 17.15
C VAL A 1119 -11.11 28.21 16.89
N LEU A 1120 -10.63 27.73 15.74
CA LEU A 1120 -10.61 26.34 15.32
C LEU A 1120 -9.18 25.85 15.15
N LEU A 1121 -8.93 24.67 15.71
CA LEU A 1121 -7.68 23.92 15.60
C LEU A 1121 -8.02 22.46 15.27
N HIS A 1122 -7.15 21.80 14.50
CA HIS A 1122 -7.31 20.39 14.17
C HIS A 1122 -7.17 19.47 15.40
N GLU A 1123 -7.88 18.34 15.44
CA GLU A 1123 -7.90 17.41 16.59
C GLU A 1123 -7.60 15.95 16.22
N ARG A 1124 -8.17 15.51 15.10
CA ARG A 1124 -8.03 14.19 14.47
C ARG A 1124 -7.12 14.25 13.24
N LEU A 1125 -7.09 15.38 12.52
CA LEU A 1125 -6.18 15.62 11.40
C LEU A 1125 -4.90 16.36 11.85
N PRO A 1126 -3.76 16.18 11.16
CA PRO A 1126 -2.62 17.08 11.30
C PRO A 1126 -2.88 18.42 10.62
N CYS A 1127 -2.36 19.53 11.15
CA CYS A 1127 -2.46 20.84 10.49
C CYS A 1127 -1.47 21.02 9.30
N ASN A 1128 -0.74 19.98 8.91
CA ASN A 1128 0.29 20.01 7.86
C ASN A 1128 -0.14 19.21 6.61
N ASP A 1129 0.75 19.10 5.62
CA ASP A 1129 0.53 18.39 4.35
C ASP A 1129 -0.20 17.05 4.44
N ALA A 1130 -0.06 16.32 5.55
CA ALA A 1130 -0.73 15.04 5.77
C ALA A 1130 -2.28 15.13 5.79
N ALA A 1131 -2.86 16.34 5.92
CA ALA A 1131 -4.30 16.59 5.77
C ALA A 1131 -4.72 17.18 4.41
N ILE A 1132 -3.78 17.57 3.54
CA ILE A 1132 -4.10 18.14 2.20
C ILE A 1132 -4.95 17.18 1.37
N SER A 1133 -4.76 15.87 1.50
CA SER A 1133 -5.58 14.86 0.81
C SER A 1133 -7.04 14.83 1.30
N VAL A 1134 -7.31 15.12 2.59
CA VAL A 1134 -8.67 15.33 3.09
C VAL A 1134 -9.24 16.66 2.58
N GLY A 1135 -8.43 17.72 2.68
CA GLY A 1135 -8.77 19.06 2.21
C GLY A 1135 -9.14 19.13 0.73
N GLN A 1136 -8.42 18.36 -0.10
CA GLN A 1136 -8.72 18.18 -1.53
C GLN A 1136 -10.15 17.66 -1.75
N VAL A 1137 -10.62 16.67 -0.98
CA VAL A 1137 -11.99 16.15 -1.06
C VAL A 1137 -13.00 17.23 -0.64
N MET A 1138 -12.76 17.92 0.48
CA MET A 1138 -13.67 18.95 0.99
C MET A 1138 -13.80 20.14 0.02
N GLU A 1139 -12.68 20.72 -0.43
CA GLU A 1139 -12.64 21.85 -1.37
C GLU A 1139 -13.12 21.46 -2.78
N GLY A 1140 -12.71 20.28 -3.25
CA GLY A 1140 -13.05 19.80 -4.59
C GLY A 1140 -14.55 19.54 -4.77
N LEU A 1141 -15.24 19.09 -3.74
CA LEU A 1141 -16.60 18.54 -3.88
C LEU A 1141 -17.70 19.41 -3.25
N ALA A 1142 -17.37 20.40 -2.40
CA ALA A 1142 -18.35 21.33 -1.81
C ALA A 1142 -19.19 22.13 -2.84
N ARG A 1143 -18.71 22.28 -4.08
CA ARG A 1143 -19.49 22.89 -5.19
C ARG A 1143 -20.53 21.96 -5.82
N LEU A 1144 -20.43 20.65 -5.65
CA LEU A 1144 -21.42 19.71 -6.21
C LEU A 1144 -22.75 19.76 -5.43
N SER A 1145 -22.69 19.88 -4.10
CA SER A 1145 -23.84 20.01 -3.20
C SER A 1145 -24.54 21.39 -3.25
N ARG A 1146 -24.48 22.08 -4.39
CA ARG A 1146 -25.22 23.32 -4.70
C ARG A 1146 -26.00 23.20 -6.01
N HIS A 1147 -25.40 22.63 -7.07
CA HIS A 1147 -26.09 22.34 -8.34
C HIS A 1147 -27.06 21.12 -8.28
N GLU A 1148 -27.37 20.62 -7.08
CA GLU A 1148 -28.50 19.70 -6.83
C GLU A 1148 -29.56 20.35 -5.89
N GLU A 1149 -29.34 21.60 -5.45
CA GLU A 1149 -30.30 22.44 -4.72
C GLU A 1149 -30.78 23.66 -5.55
N GLU A 1150 -30.21 23.88 -6.74
CA GLU A 1150 -30.58 24.88 -7.78
C GLU A 1150 -31.23 24.21 -9.00
#